data_AF-A0A2S6MVK7-F1
#
_entry.id   AF-A0A2S6MVK7-F1
#
_cell.length_a   1.000
_cell.length_b   1.000
_cell.length_c   1.000
_cell.angle_alpha   90.00
_cell.angle_beta   90.00
_cell.angle_gamma   90.00
#
_symmetry.space_group_name_H-M   'P 1'
#
loop_
_entity.id
_entity.type
_entity.pdbx_description
1 polymer ?
#
loop_
_entity_poly.entity_id
_entity_poly.type
_entity_poly.pdbx_seq_one_letter_code
_entity_poly.pdbx_strand_id
1 'polypeptide(L)'
;MNDRPTPDTVDLTNCDREPIHIPGAIQPHGLLFAFTEENFRIVNVSSNLAQFTPFRPDDVLGGSLADVFDPASDASLRAALGESGATVGWLVPIRLARGGGAEFVGSIHRHDGLTFVELEPPERDLADAHAFFARTSGAIKRLQAARTLESACAAAAREVRGITGFDRVKIYRFASDFSGQVIAEDRDEGVASFLGLHFPPSDIPVQARKLYALNPLRIIPDISYRPAPIVPDVNPLTAQPIDLSLSVLRSVSPLHLEYMRNIGMYGTMSISIMRGERLWGLIACHNRQPRHVGPDGRQASEMIAQVLAWQIGVMEEEAVSRQTLKGKAIQRSLISDIEQLHDHRAGLARNSEALLELMGASGLCLHSREGVTTLGATPPEAAIENLVSFLGRTGGAELFQTDRLSAIFPEAAGYADVASGVLAVPLSRSPPRRVMLWFRPEVGQTVRWAGDPDKPVTNVEGELHLGPRKSFAAWTEETRGRAIPWRSHEIAAAVEIRDLVTGVILRNTEKLERVNAQLARSNEELEAFAHVASHDIKEPLRHIEAFAGMLGESIRPIGDGRLRNLVGGIESSSRRLRNLINDLAEFSQVGRRAKPLAPASLQEIAQEVVADLHQRIDEAGATVEIDALPVADCDHNQMRQVLQNLLSNAVKYRHPGRPCHIRIFATAWREDERRGDGTGAVTTRICVSDNGIGFDPKYAEQIFEPFQRLHGPDAYEGSGIGLAICRKIVQRHGGSVGAETSPGLGSTFWFTLAAPPETKAPAPDRPKS
;
A
#
# COMPACT_ATOMS: atom_id res chain seq x y z
N MET A 1 1.00 -38.84 -46.08
CA MET A 1 1.07 -39.40 -44.71
C MET A 1 1.00 -38.20 -43.78
N ASN A 2 -0.20 -37.69 -43.51
CA ASN A 2 -1.04 -38.05 -42.36
C ASN A 2 -0.30 -37.96 -41.03
N ASP A 3 -0.09 -36.72 -40.56
CA ASP A 3 -0.18 -36.45 -39.13
C ASP A 3 -1.62 -36.02 -38.84
N ARG A 4 -2.34 -36.90 -38.15
CA ARG A 4 -3.64 -36.56 -37.54
C ARG A 4 -3.36 -35.62 -36.37
N PRO A 5 -4.04 -34.47 -36.26
CA PRO A 5 -4.04 -33.71 -35.02
C PRO A 5 -4.65 -34.59 -33.92
N THR A 6 -3.94 -34.69 -32.80
CA THR A 6 -4.51 -35.11 -31.52
C THR A 6 -5.73 -34.26 -31.18
N PRO A 7 -6.71 -34.75 -30.41
CA PRO A 7 -7.93 -34.00 -30.15
C PRO A 7 -7.59 -32.75 -29.34
N ASP A 8 -7.59 -31.62 -30.04
CA ASP A 8 -7.35 -30.30 -29.50
C ASP A 8 -8.36 -29.99 -28.40
N THR A 9 -7.84 -29.50 -27.27
CA THR A 9 -8.61 -28.77 -26.27
C THR A 9 -9.37 -27.64 -26.95
N VAL A 10 -10.70 -27.65 -26.85
CA VAL A 10 -11.56 -26.61 -27.44
C VAL A 10 -11.39 -25.30 -26.68
N ASP A 11 -10.92 -24.29 -27.39
CA ASP A 11 -10.72 -22.93 -26.90
C ASP A 11 -11.87 -21.99 -27.33
N LEU A 12 -12.09 -20.91 -26.57
CA LEU A 12 -13.12 -19.87 -26.77
C LEU A 12 -13.06 -19.18 -28.16
N THR A 13 -12.01 -19.45 -28.94
CA THR A 13 -11.67 -18.79 -30.20
C THR A 13 -12.55 -19.19 -31.40
N ASN A 14 -13.36 -20.26 -31.32
CA ASN A 14 -14.21 -20.66 -32.45
C ASN A 14 -15.45 -19.74 -32.60
N CYS A 15 -16.05 -19.28 -31.51
CA CYS A 15 -17.15 -18.30 -31.56
C CYS A 15 -16.71 -16.95 -32.11
N ASP A 16 -15.46 -16.53 -31.85
CA ASP A 16 -14.93 -15.24 -32.30
C ASP A 16 -14.68 -15.17 -33.83
N ARG A 17 -14.77 -16.30 -34.54
CA ARG A 17 -14.50 -16.40 -35.99
C ARG A 17 -15.73 -16.28 -36.89
N GLU A 18 -16.96 -16.38 -36.36
CA GLU A 18 -18.17 -16.23 -37.18
C GLU A 18 -18.29 -14.78 -37.68
N PRO A 19 -18.28 -14.53 -39.01
CA PRO A 19 -18.29 -13.18 -39.55
C PRO A 19 -19.72 -12.63 -39.57
N ILE A 20 -20.24 -12.30 -38.39
CA ILE A 20 -21.63 -11.86 -38.19
C ILE A 20 -21.99 -10.51 -38.87
N HIS A 21 -21.00 -9.79 -39.39
CA HIS A 21 -21.18 -8.54 -40.14
C HIS A 21 -21.57 -8.78 -41.61
N ILE A 22 -21.26 -9.95 -42.17
CA ILE A 22 -21.55 -10.35 -43.56
C ILE A 22 -22.45 -11.61 -43.62
N PRO A 23 -23.67 -11.60 -43.03
CA PRO A 23 -24.53 -12.79 -43.02
C PRO A 23 -25.19 -13.10 -44.38
N GLY A 24 -25.04 -12.21 -45.38
CA GLY A 24 -25.67 -12.34 -46.70
C GLY A 24 -27.20 -12.24 -46.72
N ALA A 25 -27.81 -11.83 -45.62
CA ALA A 25 -29.26 -11.76 -45.46
C ALA A 25 -29.68 -10.68 -44.44
N ILE A 26 -30.95 -10.28 -44.54
CA ILE A 26 -31.64 -9.42 -43.58
C ILE A 26 -32.78 -10.15 -42.88
N GLN A 27 -33.31 -9.55 -41.81
CA GLN A 27 -34.56 -9.94 -41.18
C GLN A 27 -35.74 -9.49 -42.07
N PRO A 28 -36.81 -10.30 -42.18
CA PRO A 28 -37.84 -10.13 -43.22
C PRO A 28 -38.87 -9.04 -42.92
N HIS A 29 -38.78 -8.35 -41.79
CA HIS A 29 -39.74 -7.30 -41.38
C HIS A 29 -39.51 -5.95 -42.09
N GLY A 30 -38.47 -5.85 -42.91
CA GLY A 30 -38.18 -4.69 -43.73
C GLY A 30 -37.52 -5.08 -45.05
N LEU A 31 -37.13 -4.08 -45.82
CA LEU A 31 -36.42 -4.22 -47.10
C LEU A 31 -35.07 -3.52 -47.02
N LEU A 32 -34.12 -3.96 -47.84
CA LEU A 32 -32.83 -3.30 -48.00
C LEU A 32 -32.54 -3.07 -49.47
N PHE A 33 -32.11 -1.86 -49.81
CA PHE A 33 -31.52 -1.48 -51.09
C PHE A 33 -30.10 -0.96 -50.87
N ALA A 34 -29.16 -1.39 -51.70
CA ALA A 34 -27.84 -0.78 -51.80
C ALA A 34 -27.63 -0.21 -53.20
N PHE A 35 -27.07 0.98 -53.31
CA PHE A 35 -26.91 1.71 -54.57
C PHE A 35 -25.64 2.56 -54.59
N THR A 36 -25.21 2.93 -55.80
CA THR A 36 -24.10 3.86 -56.03
C THR A 36 -24.61 5.29 -56.20
N GLU A 37 -24.00 6.27 -55.52
CA GLU A 37 -24.49 7.66 -55.54
C GLU A 37 -24.25 8.40 -56.86
N GLU A 38 -23.28 7.98 -57.69
CA GLU A 38 -22.97 8.64 -58.98
C GLU A 38 -24.19 8.71 -59.92
N ASN A 39 -25.00 7.65 -59.92
CA ASN A 39 -26.15 7.48 -60.81
C ASN A 39 -27.40 6.93 -60.09
N PHE A 40 -27.34 6.78 -58.76
CA PHE A 40 -28.40 6.21 -57.93
C PHE A 40 -28.85 4.81 -58.39
N ARG A 41 -27.90 4.05 -58.94
CA ARG A 41 -28.14 2.73 -59.50
C ARG A 41 -28.18 1.67 -58.41
N ILE A 42 -29.27 0.92 -58.37
CA ILE A 42 -29.46 -0.18 -57.42
C ILE A 42 -28.54 -1.33 -57.81
N VAL A 43 -27.69 -1.75 -56.88
CA VAL A 43 -26.71 -2.83 -57.08
C VAL A 43 -27.00 -4.07 -56.24
N ASN A 44 -27.70 -3.92 -55.12
CA ASN A 44 -28.13 -5.03 -54.27
C ASN A 44 -29.53 -4.74 -53.71
N VAL A 45 -30.35 -5.79 -53.55
CA VAL A 45 -31.67 -5.68 -52.94
C VAL A 45 -32.01 -6.94 -52.15
N SER A 46 -32.80 -6.82 -51.09
CA SER A 46 -33.27 -7.99 -50.33
C SER A 46 -34.30 -8.81 -51.13
N SER A 47 -34.22 -10.13 -51.02
CA SER A 47 -35.05 -11.07 -51.80
C SER A 47 -36.55 -10.99 -51.47
N ASN A 48 -36.90 -10.43 -50.31
CA ASN A 48 -38.28 -10.26 -49.85
C ASN A 48 -38.99 -9.04 -50.45
N LEU A 49 -38.39 -8.37 -51.44
CA LEU A 49 -38.98 -7.21 -52.13
C LEU A 49 -40.44 -7.42 -52.55
N ALA A 50 -40.76 -8.58 -53.09
CA ALA A 50 -42.10 -8.93 -53.57
C ALA A 50 -43.14 -9.12 -52.45
N GLN A 51 -42.72 -9.20 -51.18
CA GLN A 51 -43.63 -9.29 -50.03
C GLN A 51 -44.25 -7.93 -49.67
N PHE A 52 -43.55 -6.84 -50.00
CA PHE A 52 -43.91 -5.48 -49.63
C PHE A 52 -44.27 -4.60 -50.83
N THR A 53 -43.81 -5.00 -52.02
CA THR A 53 -43.89 -4.19 -53.24
C THR A 53 -44.35 -5.07 -54.41
N PRO A 54 -44.86 -4.49 -55.51
CA PRO A 54 -45.17 -5.25 -56.71
C PRO A 54 -43.93 -5.71 -57.49
N PHE A 55 -42.72 -5.31 -57.07
CA PHE A 55 -41.47 -5.59 -57.77
C PHE A 55 -40.79 -6.88 -57.28
N ARG A 56 -40.08 -7.54 -58.18
CA ARG A 56 -39.10 -8.60 -57.88
C ARG A 56 -37.68 -8.03 -57.95
N PRO A 57 -36.68 -8.67 -57.30
CA PRO A 57 -35.30 -8.22 -57.35
C PRO A 57 -34.79 -7.95 -58.77
N ASP A 58 -35.07 -8.84 -59.71
CA ASP A 58 -34.65 -8.72 -61.11
C ASP A 58 -35.29 -7.52 -61.84
N ASP A 59 -36.43 -7.01 -61.36
CA ASP A 59 -37.11 -5.85 -61.95
C ASP A 59 -36.43 -4.53 -61.60
N VAL A 60 -35.65 -4.49 -60.51
CA VAL A 60 -35.05 -3.26 -59.96
C VAL A 60 -33.53 -3.24 -60.05
N LEU A 61 -32.88 -4.41 -60.09
CA LEU A 61 -31.42 -4.52 -60.14
C LEU A 61 -30.86 -3.87 -61.40
N GLY A 62 -29.87 -3.00 -61.20
CA GLY A 62 -29.25 -2.22 -62.26
C GLY A 62 -30.06 -1.01 -62.75
N GLY A 63 -31.30 -0.83 -62.28
CA GLY A 63 -32.13 0.36 -62.50
C GLY A 63 -31.84 1.49 -61.52
N SER A 64 -32.59 2.59 -61.62
CA SER A 64 -32.45 3.76 -60.73
C SER A 64 -33.42 3.67 -59.55
N LEU A 65 -33.04 4.24 -58.40
CA LEU A 65 -33.98 4.40 -57.27
C LEU A 65 -35.25 5.17 -57.63
N ALA A 66 -35.17 6.10 -58.57
CA ALA A 66 -36.32 6.87 -59.05
C ALA A 66 -37.38 6.02 -59.77
N ASP A 67 -37.02 4.80 -60.20
CA ASP A 67 -37.97 3.84 -60.80
C ASP A 67 -38.80 3.11 -59.73
N VAL A 68 -38.31 3.10 -58.49
CA VAL A 68 -38.89 2.38 -57.34
C VAL A 68 -39.61 3.34 -56.38
N PHE A 69 -39.04 4.51 -56.11
CA PHE A 69 -39.57 5.52 -55.19
C PHE A 69 -40.35 6.60 -55.91
N ASP A 70 -41.39 7.14 -55.28
CA ASP A 70 -42.12 8.26 -55.86
C ASP A 70 -41.24 9.52 -55.96
N PRO A 71 -41.56 10.48 -56.84
CA PRO A 71 -40.69 11.64 -57.07
C PRO A 71 -40.43 12.49 -55.81
N ALA A 72 -41.39 12.53 -54.87
CA ALA A 72 -41.23 13.26 -53.62
C ALA A 72 -40.22 12.57 -52.70
N SER A 73 -40.32 11.24 -52.55
CA SER A 73 -39.43 10.43 -51.72
C SER A 73 -38.02 10.37 -52.29
N ASP A 74 -37.87 10.24 -53.62
CA ASP A 74 -36.55 10.30 -54.28
C ASP A 74 -35.90 11.68 -54.07
N ALA A 75 -36.65 12.78 -54.19
CA ALA A 75 -36.14 14.12 -53.89
C ALA A 75 -35.74 14.28 -52.41
N SER A 76 -36.56 13.81 -51.47
CA SER A 76 -36.26 13.83 -50.04
C SER A 76 -35.02 12.99 -49.69
N LEU A 77 -34.89 11.81 -50.30
CA LEU A 77 -33.72 10.95 -50.14
C LEU A 77 -32.44 11.65 -50.64
N ARG A 78 -32.47 12.24 -51.84
CA ARG A 78 -31.34 12.99 -52.41
C ARG A 78 -30.96 14.20 -51.56
N ALA A 79 -31.95 14.92 -51.03
CA ALA A 79 -31.72 16.03 -50.11
C ALA A 79 -31.01 15.55 -48.83
N ALA A 80 -31.49 14.46 -48.22
CA ALA A 80 -30.88 13.87 -47.03
C ALA A 80 -29.44 13.39 -47.28
N LEU A 81 -29.13 12.90 -48.48
CA LEU A 81 -27.78 12.49 -48.87
C LEU A 81 -26.84 13.67 -49.09
N GLY A 82 -27.36 14.82 -49.55
CA GLY A 82 -26.59 16.04 -49.80
C GLY A 82 -26.22 16.83 -48.54
N GLU A 83 -26.90 16.59 -47.41
CA GLU A 83 -26.51 17.14 -46.12
C GLU A 83 -25.25 16.40 -45.62
N SER A 84 -24.14 17.14 -45.51
CA SER A 84 -22.85 16.67 -44.99
C SER A 84 -22.99 16.23 -43.53
N GLY A 85 -23.45 15.01 -43.30
CA GLY A 85 -23.75 14.53 -41.96
C GLY A 85 -24.72 13.34 -41.86
N ALA A 86 -25.20 12.76 -42.97
CA ALA A 86 -25.99 11.52 -42.93
C ALA A 86 -25.14 10.31 -42.48
N THR A 87 -24.75 10.32 -41.21
CA THR A 87 -24.24 9.20 -40.44
C THR A 87 -25.45 8.46 -39.89
N VAL A 88 -25.53 7.16 -40.18
CA VAL A 88 -26.43 6.13 -39.61
C VAL A 88 -27.67 6.64 -38.86
N GLY A 89 -28.87 6.33 -39.39
CA GLY A 89 -30.11 6.47 -38.62
C GLY A 89 -30.97 7.68 -38.98
N TRP A 90 -30.67 8.38 -40.09
CA TRP A 90 -31.58 9.40 -40.62
C TRP A 90 -32.87 8.75 -41.11
N LEU A 91 -34.02 9.17 -40.56
CA LEU A 91 -35.33 8.65 -40.94
C LEU A 91 -35.96 9.53 -42.02
N VAL A 92 -36.33 8.91 -43.15
CA VAL A 92 -37.02 9.58 -44.26
C VAL A 92 -38.31 8.84 -44.55
N PRO A 93 -39.48 9.51 -44.62
CA PRO A 93 -40.69 8.87 -45.12
C PRO A 93 -40.51 8.55 -46.61
N ILE A 94 -40.70 7.28 -46.98
CA ILE A 94 -40.52 6.79 -48.35
C ILE A 94 -41.82 6.17 -48.84
N ARG A 95 -42.26 6.60 -50.01
CA ARG A 95 -43.38 6.03 -50.76
C ARG A 95 -42.88 5.39 -52.04
N LEU A 96 -43.47 4.25 -52.38
CA LEU A 96 -43.17 3.55 -53.63
C LEU A 96 -43.91 4.18 -54.81
N ALA A 97 -43.24 4.27 -55.96
CA ALA A 97 -43.80 4.81 -57.21
C ALA A 97 -44.94 3.95 -57.76
N ARG A 98 -44.95 2.64 -57.48
CA ARG A 98 -45.94 1.67 -57.96
C ARG A 98 -46.38 0.75 -56.82
N GLY A 99 -47.63 0.27 -56.86
CA GLY A 99 -48.18 -0.64 -55.84
C GLY A 99 -49.10 0.02 -54.80
N GLY A 100 -49.85 1.06 -55.18
CA GLY A 100 -50.86 1.68 -54.32
C GLY A 100 -50.33 2.71 -53.31
N GLY A 101 -49.07 3.12 -53.42
CA GLY A 101 -48.47 4.16 -52.57
C GLY A 101 -48.13 3.69 -51.16
N ALA A 102 -47.70 2.43 -51.01
CA ALA A 102 -47.24 1.90 -49.74
C ALA A 102 -46.16 2.82 -49.12
N GLU A 103 -46.38 3.18 -47.86
CA GLU A 103 -45.50 4.05 -47.09
C GLU A 103 -44.54 3.22 -46.24
N PHE A 104 -43.31 3.71 -46.12
CA PHE A 104 -42.23 3.14 -45.33
C PHE A 104 -41.51 4.27 -44.57
N VAL A 105 -40.84 3.89 -43.49
CA VAL A 105 -39.80 4.71 -42.89
C VAL A 105 -38.46 4.15 -43.34
N GLY A 106 -37.70 4.98 -44.07
CA GLY A 106 -36.38 4.66 -44.56
C GLY A 106 -35.29 5.09 -43.60
N SER A 107 -34.35 4.19 -43.29
CA SER A 107 -33.09 4.49 -42.62
C SER A 107 -31.94 4.46 -43.60
N ILE A 108 -31.06 5.47 -43.56
CA ILE A 108 -29.97 5.62 -44.52
C ILE A 108 -28.62 5.50 -43.81
N HIS A 109 -27.69 4.78 -44.43
CA HIS A 109 -26.28 4.78 -44.03
C HIS A 109 -25.36 4.54 -45.23
N ARG A 110 -24.06 4.85 -45.06
CA ARG A 110 -23.01 4.62 -46.06
C ARG A 110 -21.97 3.67 -45.51
N HIS A 111 -21.52 2.72 -46.32
CA HIS A 111 -20.46 1.79 -45.96
C HIS A 111 -19.80 1.20 -47.21
N ASP A 112 -18.47 1.02 -47.19
CA ASP A 112 -17.68 0.45 -48.30
C ASP A 112 -18.01 1.01 -49.71
N GLY A 113 -18.22 2.34 -49.79
CA GLY A 113 -18.50 3.04 -51.04
C GLY A 113 -19.94 2.89 -51.58
N LEU A 114 -20.80 2.15 -50.87
CA LEU A 114 -22.23 2.03 -51.18
C LEU A 114 -23.07 2.85 -50.20
N THR A 115 -24.26 3.22 -50.67
CA THR A 115 -25.31 3.81 -49.83
C THR A 115 -26.44 2.81 -49.67
N PHE A 116 -26.88 2.63 -48.44
CA PHE A 116 -27.92 1.70 -48.04
C PHE A 116 -29.17 2.46 -47.63
N VAL A 117 -30.31 1.97 -48.08
CA VAL A 117 -31.64 2.40 -47.63
C VAL A 117 -32.39 1.17 -47.12
N GLU A 118 -32.70 1.20 -45.83
CA GLU A 118 -33.46 0.16 -45.14
C GLU A 118 -34.88 0.65 -44.91
N LEU A 119 -35.88 -0.06 -45.42
CA LEU A 119 -37.29 0.33 -45.31
C LEU A 119 -38.01 -0.54 -44.31
N GLU A 120 -38.67 0.09 -43.34
CA GLU A 120 -39.60 -0.57 -42.42
C GLU A 120 -41.01 -0.01 -42.61
N PRO A 121 -42.06 -0.84 -42.44
CA PRO A 121 -43.43 -0.33 -42.41
C PRO A 121 -43.60 0.72 -41.29
N PRO A 122 -44.34 1.82 -41.53
CA PRO A 122 -44.58 2.83 -40.51
C PRO A 122 -45.42 2.27 -39.37
N GLU A 123 -45.09 2.68 -38.15
CA GLU A 123 -45.84 2.32 -36.96
C GLU A 123 -47.13 3.15 -36.92
N ARG A 124 -48.30 2.51 -37.07
CA ARG A 124 -49.60 3.18 -37.22
C ARG A 124 -50.15 3.81 -35.92
N ASP A 125 -49.42 3.72 -34.82
CA ASP A 125 -49.96 3.91 -33.45
C ASP A 125 -49.52 5.23 -32.76
N LEU A 126 -48.69 6.07 -33.41
CA LEU A 126 -48.33 7.39 -32.88
C LEU A 126 -49.43 8.42 -33.17
N ALA A 127 -50.63 8.18 -32.65
CA ALA A 127 -51.76 9.10 -32.75
C ALA A 127 -51.53 10.44 -32.02
N ASP A 128 -50.43 10.60 -31.25
CA ASP A 128 -50.04 11.86 -30.61
C ASP A 128 -48.51 12.00 -30.44
N ALA A 129 -47.86 12.63 -31.42
CA ALA A 129 -46.43 12.97 -31.38
C ALA A 129 -46.08 13.88 -30.19
N HIS A 130 -47.02 14.72 -29.73
CA HIS A 130 -46.81 15.59 -28.57
C HIS A 130 -46.75 14.78 -27.27
N ALA A 131 -47.67 13.83 -27.08
CA ALA A 131 -47.63 12.92 -25.95
C ALA A 131 -46.35 12.07 -25.92
N PHE A 132 -45.87 11.61 -27.08
CA PHE A 132 -44.59 10.91 -27.18
C PHE A 132 -43.42 11.78 -26.74
N PHE A 133 -43.30 13.00 -27.30
CA PHE A 133 -42.24 13.93 -26.93
C PHE A 133 -42.28 14.31 -25.44
N ALA A 134 -43.47 14.54 -24.88
CA ALA A 134 -43.65 14.84 -23.46
C ALA A 134 -43.23 13.66 -22.57
N ARG A 135 -43.56 12.41 -22.96
CA ARG A 135 -43.13 11.20 -22.24
C ARG A 135 -41.61 11.07 -22.24
N THR A 136 -40.98 11.20 -23.40
CA THR A 136 -39.52 11.09 -23.56
C THR A 136 -38.78 12.20 -22.81
N SER A 137 -39.28 13.45 -22.88
CA SER A 137 -38.74 14.56 -22.10
C SER A 137 -38.87 14.33 -20.58
N GLY A 138 -39.99 13.74 -20.15
CA GLY A 138 -40.20 13.34 -18.76
C GLY A 138 -39.23 12.24 -18.30
N ALA A 139 -38.94 11.27 -19.17
CA ALA A 139 -37.96 10.22 -18.91
C ALA A 139 -36.56 10.81 -18.67
N ILE A 140 -36.11 11.71 -19.55
CA ILE A 140 -34.81 12.40 -19.42
C ILE A 140 -34.69 13.13 -18.08
N LYS A 141 -35.72 13.91 -17.71
CA LYS A 141 -35.72 14.65 -16.42
C LYS A 141 -35.60 13.72 -15.22
N ARG A 142 -36.24 12.55 -15.25
CA ARG A 142 -36.14 11.55 -14.17
C ARG A 142 -34.77 10.91 -14.11
N LEU A 143 -34.16 10.60 -15.25
CA LEU A 143 -32.78 10.11 -15.31
C LEU A 143 -31.79 11.15 -14.75
N GLN A 144 -31.92 12.42 -15.13
CA GLN A 144 -31.05 13.51 -14.66
C GLN A 144 -31.23 13.85 -13.17
N ALA A 145 -32.39 13.53 -12.59
CA ALA A 145 -32.64 13.72 -11.16
C ALA A 145 -32.06 12.60 -10.29
N ALA A 146 -31.62 11.49 -10.88
CA ALA A 146 -31.01 10.39 -10.15
C ALA A 146 -29.71 10.83 -9.45
N ARG A 147 -29.47 10.29 -8.25
CA ARG A 147 -28.31 10.66 -7.41
C ARG A 147 -27.32 9.51 -7.21
N THR A 148 -27.68 8.32 -7.66
CA THR A 148 -26.84 7.13 -7.57
C THR A 148 -26.88 6.34 -8.88
N LEU A 149 -25.86 5.53 -9.14
CA LEU A 149 -25.80 4.68 -10.31
C LEU A 149 -27.01 3.74 -10.38
N GLU A 150 -27.39 3.14 -9.25
CA GLU A 150 -28.50 2.20 -9.15
C GLU A 150 -29.83 2.87 -9.51
N SER A 151 -30.07 4.10 -9.00
CA SER A 151 -31.30 4.84 -9.29
C SER A 151 -31.37 5.30 -10.75
N ALA A 152 -30.24 5.70 -11.34
CA ALA A 152 -30.18 6.08 -12.76
C ALA A 152 -30.44 4.87 -13.67
N CYS A 153 -29.78 3.73 -13.41
CA CYS A 153 -29.98 2.50 -14.17
C CYS A 153 -31.41 1.95 -14.03
N ALA A 154 -31.99 1.99 -12.82
CA ALA A 154 -33.37 1.56 -12.61
C ALA A 154 -34.38 2.47 -13.33
N ALA A 155 -34.16 3.79 -13.32
CA ALA A 155 -34.97 4.73 -14.10
C ALA A 155 -34.88 4.41 -15.60
N ALA A 156 -33.68 4.26 -16.15
CA ALA A 156 -33.48 3.92 -17.56
C ALA A 156 -34.21 2.62 -17.97
N ALA A 157 -34.09 1.56 -17.16
CA ALA A 157 -34.80 0.31 -17.44
C ALA A 157 -36.31 0.48 -17.51
N ARG A 158 -36.90 1.22 -16.54
CA ARG A 158 -38.33 1.51 -16.49
C ARG A 158 -38.80 2.37 -17.67
N GLU A 159 -38.06 3.42 -18.01
CA GLU A 159 -38.43 4.33 -19.10
C GLU A 159 -38.36 3.63 -20.46
N VAL A 160 -37.28 2.88 -20.72
CA VAL A 160 -37.15 2.09 -21.95
C VAL A 160 -38.26 1.04 -22.02
N ARG A 161 -38.60 0.37 -20.91
CA ARG A 161 -39.74 -0.57 -20.90
C ARG A 161 -41.06 0.14 -21.20
N GLY A 162 -41.31 1.32 -20.62
CA GLY A 162 -42.54 2.09 -20.86
C GLY A 162 -42.67 2.64 -22.29
N ILE A 163 -41.57 2.83 -23.01
CA ILE A 163 -41.56 3.24 -24.42
C ILE A 163 -41.77 2.04 -25.34
N THR A 164 -41.07 0.94 -25.06
CA THR A 164 -40.95 -0.18 -26.00
C THR A 164 -41.98 -1.27 -25.77
N GLY A 165 -42.50 -1.39 -24.53
CA GLY A 165 -43.44 -2.41 -24.10
C GLY A 165 -42.87 -3.82 -24.08
N PHE A 166 -41.55 -3.99 -24.01
CA PHE A 166 -40.93 -5.29 -23.76
C PHE A 166 -41.27 -5.81 -22.36
N ASP A 167 -41.49 -7.12 -22.24
CA ASP A 167 -41.78 -7.78 -20.97
C ASP A 167 -40.66 -7.59 -19.91
N ARG A 168 -39.41 -7.41 -20.33
CA ARG A 168 -38.25 -7.19 -19.44
C ARG A 168 -37.22 -6.29 -20.07
N VAL A 169 -36.75 -5.30 -19.32
CA VAL A 169 -35.59 -4.45 -19.68
C VAL A 169 -34.57 -4.51 -18.55
N LYS A 170 -33.33 -4.81 -18.90
CA LYS A 170 -32.22 -4.92 -17.94
C LYS A 170 -31.03 -4.05 -18.36
N ILE A 171 -30.36 -3.48 -17.37
CA ILE A 171 -29.08 -2.80 -17.55
C ILE A 171 -27.97 -3.80 -17.23
N TYR A 172 -27.22 -4.16 -18.26
CA TYR A 172 -26.12 -5.10 -18.21
C TYR A 172 -24.79 -4.33 -18.25
N ARG A 173 -23.97 -4.48 -17.21
CA ARG A 173 -22.67 -3.80 -17.10
C ARG A 173 -21.53 -4.79 -17.34
N PHE A 174 -20.58 -4.42 -18.21
CA PHE A 174 -19.36 -5.21 -18.41
C PHE A 174 -18.34 -4.97 -17.30
N ALA A 175 -17.70 -6.05 -16.85
CA ALA A 175 -16.50 -6.05 -16.02
C ALA A 175 -15.23 -5.86 -16.88
N SER A 176 -14.07 -5.85 -16.24
CA SER A 176 -12.78 -5.67 -16.93
C SER A 176 -12.42 -6.85 -17.85
N ASP A 177 -12.87 -8.05 -17.53
CA ASP A 177 -12.69 -9.29 -18.30
C ASP A 177 -13.80 -9.52 -19.34
N PHE A 178 -14.71 -8.54 -19.51
CA PHE A 178 -15.93 -8.63 -20.33
C PHE A 178 -16.96 -9.66 -19.88
N SER A 179 -16.79 -10.29 -18.71
CA SER A 179 -17.93 -10.84 -18.00
C SER A 179 -18.90 -9.70 -17.68
N GLY A 180 -20.17 -9.98 -17.41
CA GLY A 180 -21.09 -8.88 -17.10
C GLY A 180 -22.19 -9.25 -16.14
N GLN A 181 -22.76 -8.21 -15.56
CA GLN A 181 -23.72 -8.31 -14.47
C GLN A 181 -24.95 -7.47 -14.78
N VAL A 182 -26.13 -8.00 -14.46
CA VAL A 182 -27.37 -7.22 -14.47
C VAL A 182 -27.46 -6.37 -13.20
N ILE A 183 -27.28 -5.06 -13.34
CA ILE A 183 -27.24 -4.11 -12.21
C ILE A 183 -28.56 -3.39 -11.97
N ALA A 184 -29.47 -3.42 -12.94
CA ALA A 184 -30.84 -2.93 -12.80
C ALA A 184 -31.77 -3.71 -13.74
N GLU A 185 -33.03 -3.84 -13.35
CA GLU A 185 -34.05 -4.57 -14.11
C GLU A 185 -35.43 -3.97 -13.85
N ASP A 186 -36.23 -3.80 -14.89
CA ASP A 186 -37.67 -3.57 -14.84
C ASP A 186 -38.36 -4.64 -15.69
N ARG A 187 -39.43 -5.26 -15.18
CA ARG A 187 -40.07 -6.41 -15.84
C ARG A 187 -41.54 -6.55 -15.47
N ASP A 188 -42.26 -7.30 -16.29
CA ASP A 188 -43.62 -7.75 -16.02
C ASP A 188 -43.68 -8.81 -14.91
N GLU A 189 -44.87 -8.89 -14.31
CA GLU A 189 -45.26 -9.96 -13.41
C GLU A 189 -45.23 -11.31 -14.17
N GLY A 190 -44.56 -12.31 -13.58
CA GLY A 190 -44.39 -13.65 -14.19
C GLY A 190 -43.14 -13.85 -15.05
N VAL A 191 -42.32 -12.82 -15.29
CA VAL A 191 -41.01 -12.99 -15.96
C VAL A 191 -39.92 -13.27 -14.92
N ALA A 192 -39.07 -14.28 -15.13
CA ALA A 192 -37.96 -14.56 -14.23
C ALA A 192 -36.97 -13.38 -14.14
N SER A 193 -36.56 -13.04 -12.92
CA SER A 193 -35.62 -11.94 -12.66
C SER A 193 -34.18 -12.37 -12.89
N PHE A 194 -33.42 -11.54 -13.59
CA PHE A 194 -31.97 -11.68 -13.75
C PHE A 194 -31.17 -10.67 -12.94
N LEU A 195 -31.82 -9.85 -12.11
CA LEU A 195 -31.15 -8.85 -11.29
C LEU A 195 -30.05 -9.48 -10.41
N GLY A 196 -28.84 -8.93 -10.49
CA GLY A 196 -27.66 -9.38 -9.77
C GLY A 196 -26.95 -10.59 -10.38
N LEU A 197 -27.51 -11.22 -11.42
CA LEU A 197 -26.88 -12.37 -12.08
C LEU A 197 -25.69 -11.95 -12.96
N HIS A 198 -24.67 -12.81 -12.99
CA HIS A 198 -23.47 -12.70 -13.80
C HIS A 198 -23.54 -13.60 -15.03
N PHE A 199 -22.87 -13.17 -16.09
CA PHE A 199 -22.84 -13.80 -17.40
C PHE A 199 -21.39 -13.84 -17.90
N PRO A 200 -20.94 -14.97 -18.48
CA PRO A 200 -19.57 -15.12 -18.95
C PRO A 200 -19.31 -14.27 -20.21
N PRO A 201 -18.04 -13.91 -20.48
CA PRO A 201 -17.68 -13.13 -21.67
C PRO A 201 -18.03 -13.82 -23.00
N SER A 202 -18.19 -15.15 -23.00
CA SER A 202 -18.58 -15.95 -24.16
C SER A 202 -19.99 -15.65 -24.69
N ASP A 203 -20.88 -15.09 -23.87
CA ASP A 203 -22.27 -14.81 -24.27
C ASP A 203 -22.39 -13.67 -25.28
N ILE A 204 -21.45 -12.74 -25.19
CA ILE A 204 -21.36 -11.60 -26.09
C ILE A 204 -19.92 -11.58 -26.60
N PRO A 205 -19.60 -12.35 -27.65
CA PRO A 205 -18.23 -12.56 -28.11
C PRO A 205 -17.60 -11.29 -28.69
N VAL A 206 -16.29 -11.30 -28.93
CA VAL A 206 -15.50 -10.07 -29.20
C VAL A 206 -16.05 -9.30 -30.40
N GLN A 207 -16.38 -10.00 -31.49
CA GLN A 207 -16.94 -9.43 -32.71
C GLN A 207 -18.33 -8.82 -32.50
N ALA A 208 -19.17 -9.40 -31.61
CA ALA A 208 -20.46 -8.82 -31.26
C ALA A 208 -20.27 -7.51 -30.48
N ARG A 209 -19.33 -7.47 -29.53
CA ARG A 209 -19.00 -6.23 -28.79
C ARG A 209 -18.48 -5.12 -29.70
N LYS A 210 -17.66 -5.46 -30.71
CA LYS A 210 -17.21 -4.50 -31.73
C LYS A 210 -18.39 -3.91 -32.52
N LEU A 211 -19.34 -4.75 -32.94
CA LEU A 211 -20.53 -4.28 -33.62
C LEU A 211 -21.40 -3.40 -32.73
N TYR A 212 -21.55 -3.73 -31.44
CA TYR A 212 -22.29 -2.87 -30.51
C TYR A 212 -21.63 -1.50 -30.29
N ALA A 213 -20.30 -1.41 -30.39
CA ALA A 213 -19.60 -0.14 -30.33
C ALA A 213 -19.79 0.69 -31.61
N LEU A 214 -19.97 0.03 -32.77
CA LEU A 214 -20.12 0.67 -34.07
C LEU A 214 -21.58 1.07 -34.37
N ASN A 215 -22.53 0.18 -34.06
CA ASN A 215 -23.97 0.40 -34.21
C ASN A 215 -24.64 0.27 -32.83
N PRO A 216 -24.99 1.39 -32.17
CA PRO A 216 -25.49 1.39 -30.80
C PRO A 216 -26.80 0.66 -30.60
N LEU A 217 -27.56 0.36 -31.65
CA LEU A 217 -28.88 -0.25 -31.52
C LEU A 217 -29.00 -1.51 -32.36
N ARG A 218 -29.58 -2.55 -31.75
CA ARG A 218 -29.89 -3.81 -32.43
C ARG A 218 -31.26 -4.32 -32.01
N ILE A 219 -32.09 -4.70 -32.98
CA ILE A 219 -33.40 -5.29 -32.75
C ILE A 219 -33.55 -6.62 -33.49
N ILE A 220 -34.24 -7.55 -32.85
CA ILE A 220 -34.69 -8.83 -33.40
C ILE A 220 -36.16 -8.98 -33.00
N PRO A 221 -37.11 -8.52 -33.83
CA PRO A 221 -38.52 -8.53 -33.47
C PRO A 221 -39.09 -9.93 -33.25
N ASP A 222 -38.62 -10.89 -34.04
CA ASP A 222 -38.95 -12.30 -33.95
C ASP A 222 -37.68 -13.12 -34.16
N ILE A 223 -37.38 -14.06 -33.28
CA ILE A 223 -36.23 -14.98 -33.42
C ILE A 223 -36.52 -16.20 -34.31
N SER A 224 -37.79 -16.39 -34.69
CA SER A 224 -38.27 -17.50 -35.53
C SER A 224 -38.37 -17.10 -37.01
N TYR A 225 -37.85 -15.91 -37.35
CA TYR A 225 -37.89 -15.37 -38.69
C TYR A 225 -37.13 -16.24 -39.70
N ARG A 226 -37.55 -16.16 -40.96
CA ARG A 226 -36.79 -16.69 -42.09
C ARG A 226 -35.93 -15.56 -42.68
N PRO A 227 -34.59 -15.68 -42.69
CA PRO A 227 -33.73 -14.66 -43.29
C PRO A 227 -34.07 -14.43 -44.76
N ALA A 228 -34.06 -13.18 -45.20
CA ALA A 228 -34.23 -12.78 -46.58
C ALA A 228 -32.85 -12.48 -47.20
N PRO A 229 -32.32 -13.33 -48.09
CA PRO A 229 -31.02 -13.11 -48.72
C PRO A 229 -30.90 -11.78 -49.45
N ILE A 230 -29.69 -11.25 -49.53
CA ILE A 230 -29.36 -10.12 -50.40
C ILE A 230 -29.05 -10.65 -51.80
N VAL A 231 -29.60 -10.01 -52.82
CA VAL A 231 -29.47 -10.42 -54.22
C VAL A 231 -28.85 -9.28 -55.03
N PRO A 232 -27.67 -9.47 -55.64
CA PRO A 232 -26.63 -10.45 -55.24
C PRO A 232 -26.01 -10.11 -53.87
N ASP A 233 -25.35 -11.04 -53.19
CA ASP A 233 -24.58 -10.77 -51.96
C ASP A 233 -23.11 -10.46 -52.26
N VAL A 234 -22.87 -9.46 -53.11
CA VAL A 234 -21.52 -9.01 -53.48
C VAL A 234 -21.55 -7.50 -53.68
N ASN A 235 -20.62 -6.78 -53.05
CA ASN A 235 -20.37 -5.38 -53.32
C ASN A 235 -19.63 -5.26 -54.67
N PRO A 236 -20.22 -4.62 -55.70
CA PRO A 236 -19.61 -4.53 -57.03
C PRO A 236 -18.34 -3.65 -57.07
N LEU A 237 -18.11 -2.80 -56.07
CA LEU A 237 -16.94 -1.93 -55.99
C LEU A 237 -15.72 -2.62 -55.37
N THR A 238 -15.96 -3.54 -54.42
CA THR A 238 -14.89 -4.22 -53.67
C THR A 238 -14.74 -5.70 -54.00
N ALA A 239 -15.73 -6.29 -54.70
CA ALA A 239 -15.84 -7.72 -54.97
C ALA A 239 -15.85 -8.60 -53.70
N GLN A 240 -16.28 -8.05 -52.56
CA GLN A 240 -16.45 -8.75 -51.29
C GLN A 240 -17.95 -8.92 -50.94
N PRO A 241 -18.32 -9.82 -50.02
CA PRO A 241 -19.68 -9.88 -49.46
C PRO A 241 -20.13 -8.54 -48.90
N ILE A 242 -21.45 -8.31 -48.86
CA ILE A 242 -22.00 -7.03 -48.37
C ILE A 242 -21.85 -6.96 -46.85
N ASP A 243 -21.07 -5.98 -46.37
CA ASP A 243 -20.94 -5.70 -44.95
C ASP A 243 -22.16 -4.90 -44.45
N LEU A 244 -22.91 -5.52 -43.55
CA LEU A 244 -24.15 -5.02 -42.96
C LEU A 244 -23.94 -4.55 -41.51
N SER A 245 -22.71 -4.23 -41.11
CA SER A 245 -22.38 -3.82 -39.74
C SER A 245 -23.26 -2.69 -39.21
N LEU A 246 -23.59 -1.72 -40.07
CA LEU A 246 -24.42 -0.56 -39.75
C LEU A 246 -25.93 -0.80 -39.99
N SER A 247 -26.29 -1.94 -40.57
CA SER A 247 -27.69 -2.25 -40.88
C SER A 247 -28.47 -2.70 -39.64
N VAL A 248 -29.63 -2.08 -39.43
CA VAL A 248 -30.58 -2.45 -38.38
C VAL A 248 -31.24 -3.79 -38.71
N LEU A 249 -31.56 -4.00 -40.00
CA LEU A 249 -32.21 -5.19 -40.53
C LEU A 249 -31.28 -6.38 -40.70
N ARG A 250 -29.95 -6.25 -40.56
CA ARG A 250 -28.99 -7.34 -40.71
C ARG A 250 -29.48 -8.65 -40.09
N SER A 251 -29.29 -9.81 -40.73
CA SER A 251 -29.62 -11.10 -40.12
C SER A 251 -28.71 -11.41 -38.90
N VAL A 252 -29.09 -12.40 -38.12
CA VAL A 252 -28.50 -12.73 -36.82
C VAL A 252 -27.93 -14.15 -36.91
N SER A 253 -26.78 -14.37 -36.27
CA SER A 253 -26.20 -15.71 -36.09
C SER A 253 -27.26 -16.70 -35.55
N PRO A 254 -27.43 -17.88 -36.17
CA PRO A 254 -28.31 -18.93 -35.67
C PRO A 254 -28.02 -19.33 -34.21
N LEU A 255 -26.74 -19.27 -33.79
CA LEU A 255 -26.32 -19.56 -32.40
C LEU A 255 -26.96 -18.59 -31.40
N HIS A 256 -27.02 -17.30 -31.74
CA HIS A 256 -27.69 -16.31 -30.89
C HIS A 256 -29.22 -16.50 -30.89
N LEU A 257 -29.82 -16.92 -32.01
CA LEU A 257 -31.25 -17.23 -32.04
C LEU A 257 -31.58 -18.43 -31.13
N GLU A 258 -30.75 -19.47 -31.15
CA GLU A 258 -30.89 -20.60 -30.21
C GLU A 258 -30.67 -20.17 -28.75
N TYR A 259 -29.67 -19.32 -28.47
CA TYR A 259 -29.49 -18.72 -27.14
C TYR A 259 -30.77 -18.03 -26.64
N MET A 260 -31.42 -17.24 -27.50
CA MET A 260 -32.67 -16.56 -27.14
C MET A 260 -33.84 -17.54 -26.90
N ARG A 261 -33.92 -18.64 -27.68
CA ARG A 261 -34.89 -19.73 -27.44
C ARG A 261 -34.65 -20.39 -26.08
N ASN A 262 -33.40 -20.66 -25.71
CA ASN A 262 -33.05 -21.28 -24.43
C ASN A 262 -33.40 -20.38 -23.23
N ILE A 263 -33.40 -19.05 -23.41
CA ILE A 263 -33.88 -18.08 -22.39
C ILE A 263 -35.42 -17.98 -22.37
N GLY A 264 -36.10 -18.49 -23.41
CA GLY A 264 -37.56 -18.42 -23.55
C GLY A 264 -38.07 -17.04 -23.97
N MET A 265 -37.29 -16.30 -24.76
CA MET A 265 -37.62 -14.93 -25.19
C MET A 265 -37.58 -14.85 -26.71
N TYR A 266 -38.66 -14.40 -27.34
CA TYR A 266 -38.88 -14.48 -28.78
C TYR A 266 -38.79 -13.13 -29.52
N GLY A 267 -38.72 -12.03 -28.78
CA GLY A 267 -38.33 -10.72 -29.28
C GLY A 267 -37.21 -10.14 -28.41
N THR A 268 -36.23 -9.46 -29.02
CA THR A 268 -35.15 -8.81 -28.28
C THR A 268 -34.70 -7.50 -28.92
N MET A 269 -34.28 -6.55 -28.08
CA MET A 269 -33.65 -5.32 -28.51
C MET A 269 -32.52 -4.99 -27.53
N SER A 270 -31.37 -4.57 -28.04
CA SER A 270 -30.22 -4.17 -27.23
C SER A 270 -29.72 -2.79 -27.66
N ILE A 271 -29.39 -1.96 -26.69
CA ILE A 271 -28.89 -0.60 -26.88
C ILE A 271 -27.57 -0.46 -26.13
N SER A 272 -26.53 0.03 -26.80
CA SER A 272 -25.20 0.22 -26.23
C SER A 272 -25.15 1.41 -25.29
N ILE A 273 -24.47 1.22 -24.16
CA ILE A 273 -24.09 2.30 -23.24
C ILE A 273 -22.60 2.53 -23.44
N MET A 274 -22.26 3.62 -24.13
CA MET A 274 -20.88 3.97 -24.49
C MET A 274 -20.30 4.98 -23.50
N ARG A 275 -19.05 4.76 -23.04
CA ARG A 275 -18.28 5.75 -22.27
C ARG A 275 -17.01 6.09 -23.03
N GLY A 276 -17.01 7.24 -23.70
CA GLY A 276 -16.02 7.52 -24.74
C GLY A 276 -16.09 6.45 -25.82
N GLU A 277 -14.97 5.84 -26.18
CA GLU A 277 -14.90 4.75 -27.17
C GLU A 277 -15.13 3.35 -26.57
N ARG A 278 -15.34 3.25 -25.25
CA ARG A 278 -15.50 1.97 -24.55
C ARG A 278 -16.96 1.59 -24.38
N LEU A 279 -17.31 0.37 -24.79
CA LEU A 279 -18.59 -0.26 -24.45
C LEU A 279 -18.66 -0.54 -22.94
N TRP A 280 -19.41 0.29 -22.21
CA TRP A 280 -19.56 0.17 -20.75
C TRP A 280 -20.59 -0.89 -20.37
N GLY A 281 -21.66 -0.98 -21.14
CA GLY A 281 -22.77 -1.90 -20.89
C GLY A 281 -23.81 -1.90 -22.01
N LEU A 282 -24.91 -2.59 -21.78
CA LEU A 282 -26.05 -2.69 -22.68
C LEU A 282 -27.36 -2.49 -21.90
N ILE A 283 -28.33 -1.80 -22.51
CA ILE A 283 -29.74 -1.93 -22.16
C ILE A 283 -30.30 -3.09 -22.99
N ALA A 284 -30.66 -4.20 -22.36
CA ALA A 284 -31.15 -5.39 -23.05
C ALA A 284 -32.64 -5.64 -22.74
N CYS A 285 -33.46 -5.62 -23.77
CA CYS A 285 -34.92 -5.73 -23.73
C CYS A 285 -35.34 -7.09 -24.28
N HIS A 286 -36.12 -7.88 -23.53
CA HIS A 286 -36.55 -9.22 -23.91
C HIS A 286 -38.08 -9.36 -23.80
N ASN A 287 -38.70 -10.02 -24.77
CA ASN A 287 -40.14 -10.25 -24.82
C ASN A 287 -40.46 -11.74 -25.01
N ARG A 288 -41.50 -12.24 -24.35
CA ARG A 288 -41.93 -13.66 -24.46
C ARG A 288 -42.56 -13.98 -25.82
N GLN A 289 -43.08 -12.97 -26.51
CA GLN A 289 -43.65 -13.09 -27.85
C GLN A 289 -42.89 -12.18 -28.83
N PRO A 290 -43.00 -12.39 -30.14
CA PRO A 290 -42.50 -11.44 -31.13
C PRO A 290 -42.96 -10.01 -30.80
N ARG A 291 -42.03 -9.06 -30.85
CA ARG A 291 -42.27 -7.66 -30.52
C ARG A 291 -41.47 -6.76 -31.44
N HIS A 292 -42.16 -6.09 -32.35
CA HIS A 292 -41.59 -5.00 -33.13
C HIS A 292 -41.63 -3.70 -32.32
N VAL A 293 -40.63 -2.85 -32.55
CA VAL A 293 -40.57 -1.48 -32.05
C VAL A 293 -40.15 -0.63 -33.23
N GLY A 294 -40.98 0.35 -33.58
CA GLY A 294 -40.72 1.25 -34.69
C GLY A 294 -39.51 2.17 -34.47
N PRO A 295 -39.05 2.85 -35.53
CA PRO A 295 -37.89 3.73 -35.51
C PRO A 295 -37.93 4.80 -34.40
N ASP A 296 -39.08 5.43 -34.16
CA ASP A 296 -39.21 6.49 -33.15
C ASP A 296 -38.99 5.96 -31.72
N GLY A 297 -39.58 4.81 -31.38
CA GLY A 297 -39.38 4.16 -30.09
C GLY A 297 -37.93 3.72 -29.87
N ARG A 298 -37.27 3.27 -30.94
CA ARG A 298 -35.83 2.93 -30.93
C ARG A 298 -34.96 4.16 -30.68
N GLN A 299 -35.21 5.25 -31.41
CA GLN A 299 -34.45 6.51 -31.25
C GLN A 299 -34.63 7.13 -29.85
N ALA A 300 -35.86 7.14 -29.31
CA ALA A 300 -36.09 7.61 -27.95
C ALA A 300 -35.36 6.75 -26.90
N SER A 301 -35.35 5.43 -27.10
CA SER A 301 -34.62 4.51 -26.21
C SER A 301 -33.10 4.71 -26.29
N GLU A 302 -32.57 4.97 -27.48
CA GLU A 302 -31.16 5.33 -27.68
C GLU A 302 -30.81 6.64 -26.99
N MET A 303 -31.64 7.68 -27.12
CA MET A 303 -31.43 8.95 -26.41
C MET A 303 -31.41 8.77 -24.89
N ILE A 304 -32.27 7.90 -24.35
CA ILE A 304 -32.23 7.54 -22.92
C ILE A 304 -30.91 6.86 -22.56
N ALA A 305 -30.41 5.94 -23.40
CA ALA A 305 -29.11 5.30 -23.18
C ALA A 305 -27.94 6.31 -23.22
N GLN A 306 -27.98 7.29 -24.11
CA GLN A 306 -26.99 8.36 -24.20
C GLN A 306 -27.01 9.26 -22.94
N VAL A 307 -28.21 9.67 -22.48
CA VAL A 307 -28.35 10.44 -21.23
C VAL A 307 -27.88 9.63 -20.03
N LEU A 308 -28.21 8.34 -19.97
CA LEU A 308 -27.72 7.44 -18.92
C LEU A 308 -26.19 7.36 -18.94
N ALA A 309 -25.58 7.16 -20.11
CA ALA A 309 -24.12 7.10 -20.25
C ALA A 309 -23.43 8.37 -19.74
N TRP A 310 -23.99 9.54 -20.07
CA TRP A 310 -23.50 10.82 -19.56
C TRP A 310 -23.65 10.93 -18.05
N GLN A 311 -24.81 10.57 -17.49
CA GLN A 311 -25.05 10.56 -16.04
C GLN A 311 -24.09 9.63 -15.29
N ILE A 312 -23.80 8.44 -15.83
CA ILE A 312 -22.80 7.52 -15.27
C ILE A 312 -21.43 8.22 -15.19
N GLY A 313 -21.03 8.91 -16.25
CA GLY A 313 -19.77 9.67 -16.27
C GLY A 313 -19.71 10.72 -15.16
N VAL A 314 -20.76 11.54 -15.02
CA VAL A 314 -20.86 12.56 -13.97
C VAL A 314 -20.78 11.93 -12.57
N MET A 315 -21.50 10.84 -12.32
CA MET A 315 -21.52 10.17 -11.03
C MET A 315 -20.16 9.53 -10.66
N GLU A 316 -19.49 8.91 -11.63
CA GLU A 316 -18.16 8.33 -11.41
C GLU A 316 -17.11 9.42 -11.15
N GLU A 317 -17.16 10.54 -11.86
CA GLU A 317 -16.28 11.70 -11.62
C GLU A 317 -16.53 12.36 -10.25
N GLU A 318 -17.80 12.50 -9.85
CA GLU A 318 -18.16 13.02 -8.52
C GLU A 318 -17.63 12.09 -7.41
N ALA A 319 -17.78 10.77 -7.58
CA ALA A 319 -17.26 9.78 -6.63
C ALA A 319 -15.73 9.88 -6.48
N VAL A 320 -14.99 9.99 -7.59
CA VAL A 320 -13.53 10.18 -7.57
C VAL A 320 -13.13 11.51 -6.91
N SER A 321 -13.86 12.59 -7.21
CA SER A 321 -13.62 13.91 -6.63
C SER A 321 -13.84 13.91 -5.12
N ARG A 322 -14.93 13.29 -4.66
CA ARG A 322 -15.25 13.12 -3.23
C ARG A 322 -14.16 12.34 -2.50
N GLN A 323 -13.68 11.25 -3.10
CA GLN A 323 -12.60 10.45 -2.52
C GLN A 323 -11.28 11.22 -2.45
N THR A 324 -10.97 12.02 -3.47
CA THR A 324 -9.78 12.89 -3.50
C THR A 324 -9.82 13.94 -2.40
N LEU A 325 -10.97 14.59 -2.17
CA LEU A 325 -11.14 15.56 -1.09
C LEU A 325 -11.00 14.90 0.29
N LYS A 326 -11.58 13.71 0.46
CA LYS A 326 -11.43 12.91 1.69
C LYS A 326 -9.96 12.57 1.96
N GLY A 327 -9.23 12.13 0.92
CA GLY A 327 -7.80 11.87 1.01
C GLY A 327 -6.98 13.08 1.46
N LYS A 328 -7.23 14.25 0.86
CA LYS A 328 -6.56 15.52 1.25
C LYS A 328 -6.86 15.94 2.69
N ALA A 329 -8.08 15.72 3.17
CA ALA A 329 -8.45 16.02 4.56
C ALA A 329 -7.70 15.13 5.55
N ILE A 330 -7.63 13.82 5.27
CA ILE A 330 -6.90 12.85 6.08
C ILE A 330 -5.40 13.14 6.08
N GLN A 331 -4.83 13.47 4.92
CA GLN A 331 -3.43 13.88 4.78
C GLN A 331 -3.10 15.09 5.69
N ARG A 332 -3.95 16.13 5.70
CA ARG A 332 -3.73 17.31 6.57
C ARG A 332 -3.79 16.94 8.06
N SER A 333 -4.76 16.10 8.44
CA SER A 333 -4.89 15.59 9.82
C SER A 333 -3.65 14.80 10.23
N LEU A 334 -3.21 13.87 9.38
CA LEU A 334 -2.04 13.03 9.62
C LEU A 334 -0.76 13.86 9.82
N ILE A 335 -0.52 14.86 8.96
CA ILE A 335 0.64 15.75 9.11
C ILE A 335 0.59 16.48 10.46
N SER A 336 -0.55 17.10 10.78
CA SER A 336 -0.74 17.84 12.03
C SER A 336 -0.50 16.96 13.27
N ASP A 337 -1.05 15.74 13.29
CA ASP A 337 -0.92 14.83 14.42
C ASP A 337 0.51 14.31 14.58
N ILE A 338 1.18 13.96 13.49
CA ILE A 338 2.58 13.53 13.53
C ILE A 338 3.48 14.66 14.04
N GLU A 339 3.23 15.91 13.62
CA GLU A 339 4.00 17.07 14.08
C GLU A 339 3.78 17.35 15.57
N GLN A 340 2.54 17.25 16.06
CA GLN A 340 2.20 17.48 17.47
C GLN A 340 2.72 16.38 18.40
N LEU A 341 2.64 15.13 17.97
CA LEU A 341 3.03 13.97 18.80
C LEU A 341 4.54 13.70 18.74
N HIS A 342 5.23 14.27 17.74
CA HIS A 342 6.64 13.95 17.43
C HIS A 342 6.91 12.46 17.21
N ASP A 343 5.86 11.69 16.92
CA ASP A 343 5.91 10.25 16.66
C ASP A 343 4.98 9.90 15.49
N HIS A 344 5.60 9.38 14.44
CA HIS A 344 4.91 8.95 13.22
C HIS A 344 4.00 7.74 13.47
N ARG A 345 4.34 6.85 14.41
CA ARG A 345 3.53 5.69 14.77
C ARG A 345 2.26 6.14 15.50
N ALA A 346 2.40 7.02 16.49
CA ALA A 346 1.27 7.59 17.21
C ALA A 346 0.34 8.41 16.29
N GLY A 347 0.90 9.18 15.36
CA GLY A 347 0.11 9.93 14.37
C GLY A 347 -0.68 9.02 13.42
N LEU A 348 -0.07 7.93 12.95
CA LEU A 348 -0.76 6.90 12.15
C LEU A 348 -1.86 6.21 12.96
N ALA A 349 -1.60 5.86 14.22
CA ALA A 349 -2.59 5.23 15.09
C ALA A 349 -3.82 6.12 15.31
N ARG A 350 -3.61 7.44 15.51
CA ARG A 350 -4.69 8.41 15.69
C ARG A 350 -5.56 8.61 14.46
N ASN A 351 -4.98 8.45 13.26
CA ASN A 351 -5.70 8.59 11.98
C ASN A 351 -6.09 7.23 11.38
N SER A 352 -5.91 6.12 12.11
CA SER A 352 -6.04 4.77 11.58
C SER A 352 -7.41 4.48 10.98
N GLU A 353 -8.49 4.81 11.69
CA GLU A 353 -9.87 4.59 11.21
C GLU A 353 -10.13 5.31 9.88
N ALA A 354 -9.77 6.59 9.80
CA ALA A 354 -9.95 7.37 8.58
C ALA A 354 -9.09 6.88 7.41
N LEU A 355 -7.84 6.46 7.68
CA LEU A 355 -6.94 5.87 6.69
C LEU A 355 -7.48 4.53 6.15
N LEU A 356 -7.95 3.66 7.04
CA LEU A 356 -8.55 2.38 6.69
C LEU A 356 -9.82 2.58 5.87
N GLU A 357 -10.67 3.54 6.25
CA GLU A 357 -11.89 3.88 5.51
C GLU A 357 -11.59 4.46 4.11
N LEU A 358 -10.58 5.35 3.99
CA LEU A 358 -10.13 5.90 2.70
C LEU A 358 -9.62 4.80 1.77
N MET A 359 -8.91 3.81 2.32
CA MET A 359 -8.35 2.70 1.55
C MET A 359 -9.34 1.56 1.34
N GLY A 360 -10.52 1.59 1.96
CA GLY A 360 -11.42 0.44 2.04
C GLY A 360 -10.70 -0.81 2.56
N ALA A 361 -9.78 -0.64 3.49
CA ALA A 361 -8.91 -1.68 4.04
C ALA A 361 -9.35 -2.01 5.48
N SER A 362 -9.12 -3.24 5.91
CA SER A 362 -9.37 -3.65 7.31
C SER A 362 -8.13 -3.49 8.18
N GLY A 363 -6.95 -3.49 7.58
CA GLY A 363 -5.69 -3.38 8.30
C GLY A 363 -4.59 -2.63 7.55
N LEU A 364 -3.66 -2.09 8.32
CA LEU A 364 -2.47 -1.39 7.88
C LEU A 364 -1.28 -1.89 8.71
N CYS A 365 -0.15 -2.14 8.05
CA CYS A 365 1.11 -2.44 8.70
C CYS A 365 2.21 -1.53 8.17
N LEU A 366 2.97 -0.92 9.09
CA LEU A 366 4.21 -0.22 8.81
C LEU A 366 5.40 -1.11 9.24
N HIS A 367 6.10 -1.68 8.26
CA HIS A 367 7.33 -2.44 8.49
C HIS A 367 8.54 -1.51 8.39
N SER A 368 9.25 -1.31 9.50
CA SER A 368 10.31 -0.31 9.66
C SER A 368 11.55 -0.87 10.37
N ARG A 369 12.60 -0.05 10.52
CA ARG A 369 13.80 -0.44 11.29
C ARG A 369 13.50 -0.67 12.77
N GLU A 370 12.51 0.04 13.30
CA GLU A 370 12.07 0.00 14.70
C GLU A 370 11.07 -1.15 14.93
N GLY A 371 10.92 -2.10 14.00
CA GLY A 371 9.97 -3.21 14.05
C GLY A 371 8.68 -2.99 13.27
N VAL A 372 7.72 -3.86 13.51
CA VAL A 372 6.39 -3.90 12.87
C VAL A 372 5.39 -3.10 13.70
N THR A 373 4.63 -2.22 13.06
CA THR A 373 3.49 -1.51 13.68
C THR A 373 2.22 -1.85 12.91
N THR A 374 1.23 -2.44 13.58
CA THR A 374 -0.04 -2.84 12.98
C THR A 374 -1.21 -2.01 13.48
N LEU A 375 -2.18 -1.76 12.61
CA LEU A 375 -3.41 -1.02 12.88
C LEU A 375 -4.58 -1.75 12.22
N GLY A 376 -5.69 -1.90 12.93
CA GLY A 376 -6.85 -2.66 12.45
C GLY A 376 -6.60 -4.18 12.42
N ALA A 377 -7.32 -4.88 11.55
CA ALA A 377 -7.23 -6.33 11.38
C ALA A 377 -6.08 -6.69 10.43
N THR A 378 -5.02 -7.29 10.98
CA THR A 378 -3.80 -7.66 10.25
C THR A 378 -3.42 -9.11 10.55
N PRO A 379 -2.65 -9.79 9.67
CA PRO A 379 -2.06 -11.08 10.00
C PRO A 379 -1.13 -11.02 11.22
N PRO A 380 -0.83 -12.15 11.87
CA PRO A 380 0.19 -12.22 12.91
C PRO A 380 1.56 -11.70 12.43
N GLU A 381 2.34 -11.10 13.33
CA GLU A 381 3.64 -10.49 12.99
C GLU A 381 4.60 -11.44 12.26
N ALA A 382 4.67 -12.72 12.68
CA ALA A 382 5.48 -13.73 12.00
C ALA A 382 5.05 -13.97 10.54
N ALA A 383 3.74 -13.93 10.25
CA ALA A 383 3.22 -14.05 8.90
C ALA A 383 3.52 -12.78 8.06
N ILE A 384 3.48 -11.60 8.68
CA ILE A 384 3.86 -10.34 8.04
C ILE A 384 5.35 -10.39 7.63
N GLU A 385 6.25 -10.83 8.51
CA GLU A 385 7.68 -10.94 8.19
C GLU A 385 7.95 -11.93 7.04
N ASN A 386 7.24 -13.06 7.01
CA ASN A 386 7.31 -14.01 5.90
C ASN A 386 6.82 -13.39 4.58
N LEU A 387 5.71 -12.64 4.63
CA LEU A 387 5.19 -11.93 3.46
C LEU A 387 6.16 -10.85 2.97
N VAL A 388 6.75 -10.05 3.85
CA VAL A 388 7.77 -9.03 3.49
C VAL A 388 8.99 -9.71 2.85
N SER A 389 9.43 -10.85 3.39
CA SER A 389 10.51 -11.64 2.81
C SER A 389 10.18 -12.18 1.43
N PHE A 390 8.94 -12.65 1.21
CA PHE A 390 8.45 -13.09 -0.10
C PHE A 390 8.42 -11.95 -1.11
N LEU A 391 7.84 -10.79 -0.75
CA LEU A 391 7.85 -9.57 -1.57
C LEU A 391 9.30 -9.13 -1.88
N GLY A 392 10.20 -9.36 -0.93
CA GLY A 392 11.65 -9.21 -1.06
C GLY A 392 12.29 -10.02 -2.18
N ARG A 393 11.79 -11.22 -2.48
CA ARG A 393 12.35 -12.14 -3.49
C ARG A 393 11.73 -11.93 -4.87
N THR A 394 10.48 -11.48 -4.93
CA THR A 394 9.67 -11.42 -6.16
C THR A 394 9.99 -10.20 -7.06
N GLY A 395 11.08 -9.48 -6.80
CA GLY A 395 11.80 -8.74 -7.85
C GLY A 395 11.36 -7.32 -8.25
N GLY A 396 10.43 -6.64 -7.57
CA GLY A 396 10.01 -5.28 -8.00
C GLY A 396 10.42 -4.15 -7.06
N ALA A 397 11.20 -3.15 -7.51
CA ALA A 397 11.30 -1.84 -6.83
C ALA A 397 9.98 -1.03 -6.85
N GLU A 398 8.89 -1.71 -7.21
CA GLU A 398 7.58 -1.17 -7.56
C GLU A 398 6.53 -1.65 -6.56
N LEU A 399 5.39 -0.96 -6.62
CA LEU A 399 4.19 -1.27 -5.85
C LEU A 399 3.66 -2.66 -6.21
N PHE A 400 3.31 -3.47 -5.21
CA PHE A 400 2.69 -4.78 -5.41
C PHE A 400 1.24 -4.76 -4.95
N GLN A 401 0.34 -5.37 -5.71
CA GLN A 401 -1.07 -5.50 -5.34
C GLN A 401 -1.65 -6.85 -5.77
N THR A 402 -2.59 -7.37 -4.98
CA THR A 402 -3.39 -8.54 -5.33
C THR A 402 -4.72 -8.52 -4.57
N ASP A 403 -5.76 -9.07 -5.18
CA ASP A 403 -7.05 -9.37 -4.55
C ASP A 403 -7.13 -10.84 -4.07
N ARG A 404 -6.08 -11.64 -4.30
CA ARG A 404 -6.03 -13.09 -4.09
C ARG A 404 -4.67 -13.56 -3.60
N LEU A 405 -4.26 -13.14 -2.42
CA LEU A 405 -2.90 -13.39 -1.93
C LEU A 405 -2.55 -14.88 -1.91
N SER A 406 -3.47 -15.75 -1.49
CA SER A 406 -3.26 -17.21 -1.41
C SER A 406 -2.95 -17.87 -2.76
N ALA A 407 -3.36 -17.28 -3.89
CA ALA A 407 -3.05 -17.80 -5.22
C ALA A 407 -1.58 -17.58 -5.62
N ILE A 408 -0.91 -16.59 -5.01
CA ILE A 408 0.48 -16.21 -5.30
C ILE A 408 1.41 -16.64 -4.16
N PHE A 409 0.91 -16.57 -2.92
CA PHE A 409 1.60 -16.93 -1.69
C PHE A 409 0.73 -17.91 -0.88
N PRO A 410 0.86 -19.23 -1.12
CA PRO A 410 -0.04 -20.25 -0.56
C PRO A 410 -0.16 -20.25 0.97
N GLU A 411 0.90 -19.86 1.69
CA GLU A 411 0.89 -19.72 3.15
C GLU A 411 -0.17 -18.71 3.64
N ALA A 412 -0.59 -17.76 2.79
CA ALA A 412 -1.66 -16.81 3.11
C ALA A 412 -3.04 -17.43 3.26
N ALA A 413 -3.24 -18.68 2.85
CA ALA A 413 -4.50 -19.38 3.11
C ALA A 413 -4.84 -19.46 4.62
N GLY A 414 -3.82 -19.45 5.50
CA GLY A 414 -4.01 -19.50 6.95
C GLY A 414 -4.53 -18.20 7.59
N TYR A 415 -4.59 -17.10 6.83
CA TYR A 415 -5.06 -15.78 7.30
C TYR A 415 -5.86 -15.06 6.20
N ALA A 416 -6.56 -15.83 5.36
CA ALA A 416 -7.37 -15.32 4.26
C ALA A 416 -8.53 -14.43 4.75
N ASP A 417 -9.02 -14.68 5.96
CA ASP A 417 -10.05 -13.91 6.67
C ASP A 417 -9.64 -12.46 6.93
N VAL A 418 -8.35 -12.15 7.02
CA VAL A 418 -7.84 -10.79 7.26
C VAL A 418 -7.03 -10.21 6.10
N ALA A 419 -6.39 -11.05 5.26
CA ALA A 419 -5.48 -10.59 4.22
C ALA A 419 -5.54 -11.41 2.92
N SER A 420 -6.74 -11.58 2.37
CA SER A 420 -6.89 -12.04 0.98
C SER A 420 -6.48 -10.99 -0.04
N GLY A 421 -6.66 -9.70 0.28
CA GLY A 421 -6.18 -8.59 -0.53
C GLY A 421 -4.98 -7.91 0.11
N VAL A 422 -3.93 -7.67 -0.66
CA VAL A 422 -2.73 -6.94 -0.19
C VAL A 422 -2.35 -5.85 -1.18
N LEU A 423 -2.06 -4.66 -0.65
CA LEU A 423 -1.38 -3.58 -1.35
C LEU A 423 -0.09 -3.25 -0.58
N ALA A 424 1.05 -3.49 -1.21
CA ALA A 424 2.37 -3.30 -0.64
C ALA A 424 3.08 -2.14 -1.32
N VAL A 425 3.39 -1.11 -0.54
CA VAL A 425 4.02 0.13 -0.99
C VAL A 425 5.41 0.26 -0.35
N PRO A 426 6.51 0.08 -1.11
CA PRO A 426 7.87 0.15 -0.56
C PRO A 426 8.21 1.54 -0.02
N LEU A 427 8.78 1.61 1.19
CA LEU A 427 9.29 2.85 1.82
C LEU A 427 10.73 3.18 1.41
N SER A 428 11.52 2.15 1.09
CA SER A 428 12.91 2.26 0.65
C SER A 428 13.15 1.33 -0.54
N ARG A 429 13.97 1.78 -1.50
CA ARG A 429 14.45 0.97 -2.63
C ARG A 429 15.68 0.13 -2.29
N SER A 430 16.36 0.43 -1.18
CA SER A 430 17.59 -0.25 -0.74
C SER A 430 17.32 -1.23 0.41
N PRO A 431 17.98 -2.40 0.45
CA PRO A 431 17.89 -3.35 1.56
C PRO A 431 18.40 -2.77 2.89
N PRO A 432 17.82 -3.17 4.04
CA PRO A 432 16.67 -4.04 4.19
C PRO A 432 15.38 -3.38 3.70
N ARG A 433 14.53 -4.16 3.00
CA ARG A 433 13.28 -3.67 2.40
C ARG A 433 12.30 -3.29 3.51
N ARG A 434 11.85 -2.04 3.48
CA ARG A 434 10.83 -1.48 4.36
C ARG A 434 9.58 -1.23 3.54
N VAL A 435 8.42 -1.55 4.08
CA VAL A 435 7.17 -1.55 3.31
C VAL A 435 5.98 -1.14 4.17
N MET A 436 5.06 -0.41 3.55
CA MET A 436 3.73 -0.17 4.08
C MET A 436 2.77 -1.15 3.41
N LEU A 437 2.08 -1.97 4.21
CA LEU A 437 1.16 -3.00 3.74
C LEU A 437 -0.27 -2.62 4.13
N TRP A 438 -1.20 -2.72 3.19
CA TRP A 438 -2.63 -2.62 3.44
C TRP A 438 -3.28 -3.97 3.21
N PHE A 439 -4.21 -4.33 4.10
CA PHE A 439 -4.87 -5.63 4.10
C PHE A 439 -6.37 -5.49 3.91
N ARG A 440 -6.93 -6.40 3.11
CA ARG A 440 -8.37 -6.60 2.97
C ARG A 440 -8.72 -8.04 3.32
N PRO A 441 -9.83 -8.26 4.04
CA PRO A 441 -10.30 -9.59 4.36
C PRO A 441 -10.80 -10.29 3.10
N GLU A 442 -10.96 -11.61 3.17
CA GLU A 442 -11.80 -12.28 2.19
C GLU A 442 -13.23 -11.74 2.28
N VAL A 443 -13.82 -11.48 1.12
CA VAL A 443 -15.24 -11.21 1.02
C VAL A 443 -15.80 -12.42 0.31
N GLY A 444 -16.56 -13.24 1.04
CA GLY A 444 -17.32 -14.33 0.44
C GLY A 444 -18.22 -13.76 -0.65
N GLN A 445 -17.79 -13.88 -1.91
CA GLN A 445 -18.57 -13.44 -3.04
C GLN A 445 -19.41 -14.62 -3.49
N THR A 446 -20.68 -14.58 -3.12
CA THR A 446 -21.70 -15.42 -3.71
C THR A 446 -21.99 -14.87 -5.11
N VAL A 447 -21.22 -15.31 -6.10
CA VAL A 447 -21.46 -14.92 -7.49
C VAL A 447 -22.60 -15.77 -8.01
N ARG A 448 -23.76 -15.14 -8.20
CA ARG A 448 -24.90 -15.79 -8.82
C ARG A 448 -24.74 -15.67 -10.33
N TRP A 449 -24.48 -16.78 -11.00
CA TRP A 449 -24.40 -16.88 -12.45
C TRP A 449 -25.75 -17.25 -13.07
N ALA A 450 -26.02 -16.75 -14.27
CA ALA A 450 -27.18 -17.13 -15.07
C ALA A 450 -26.93 -18.45 -15.83
N GLY A 451 -26.72 -19.54 -15.08
CA GLY A 451 -26.27 -20.85 -15.56
C GLY A 451 -24.85 -21.20 -15.08
N ASP A 452 -24.45 -22.46 -15.26
CA ASP A 452 -23.10 -22.97 -14.92
C ASP A 452 -22.06 -22.37 -15.90
N PRO A 453 -21.07 -21.58 -15.43
CA PRO A 453 -20.11 -20.90 -16.29
C PRO A 453 -19.10 -21.86 -16.96
N ASP A 454 -18.89 -23.05 -16.40
CA ASP A 454 -17.90 -24.03 -16.89
C ASP A 454 -18.44 -24.96 -17.99
N LYS A 455 -19.72 -24.79 -18.39
CA LYS A 455 -20.37 -25.61 -19.45
C LYS A 455 -20.94 -24.82 -20.63
N PRO A 456 -20.12 -24.09 -21.40
CA PRO A 456 -20.53 -23.56 -22.70
C PRO A 456 -20.37 -24.57 -23.86
N VAL A 457 -19.91 -25.80 -23.59
CA VAL A 457 -19.56 -26.79 -24.62
C VAL A 457 -20.71 -27.76 -24.87
N THR A 458 -21.24 -27.77 -26.09
CA THR A 458 -22.18 -28.78 -26.58
C THR A 458 -21.45 -29.72 -27.53
N ASN A 459 -21.51 -31.02 -27.24
CA ASN A 459 -20.99 -32.05 -28.12
C ASN A 459 -22.02 -32.32 -29.23
N VAL A 460 -21.69 -31.97 -30.48
CA VAL A 460 -22.51 -32.29 -31.66
C VAL A 460 -21.65 -33.15 -32.58
N GLU A 461 -22.13 -34.36 -32.88
CA GLU A 461 -21.52 -35.29 -33.86
C GLU A 461 -20.05 -35.69 -33.59
N GLY A 462 -19.59 -35.68 -32.33
CA GLY A 462 -18.24 -36.12 -31.97
C GLY A 462 -17.15 -35.05 -32.10
N GLU A 463 -17.52 -33.84 -32.55
CA GLU A 463 -16.71 -32.63 -32.46
C GLU A 463 -17.23 -31.73 -31.33
N LEU A 464 -16.34 -31.37 -30.40
CA LEU A 464 -16.65 -30.44 -29.31
C LEU A 464 -16.85 -29.03 -29.90
N HIS A 465 -18.06 -28.49 -29.82
CA HIS A 465 -18.40 -27.14 -30.28
C HIS A 465 -18.85 -26.27 -29.10
N LEU A 466 -18.43 -25.01 -29.04
CA LEU A 466 -19.09 -24.04 -28.17
C LEU A 466 -20.50 -23.80 -28.73
N GLY A 467 -21.52 -24.07 -27.93
CA GLY A 467 -22.91 -23.82 -28.27
C GLY A 467 -23.60 -23.05 -27.16
N PRO A 468 -24.76 -22.43 -27.45
CA PRO A 468 -25.48 -21.67 -26.46
C PRO A 468 -25.93 -22.58 -25.32
N ARG A 469 -25.70 -22.15 -24.08
CA ARG A 469 -26.10 -22.93 -22.90
C ARG A 469 -27.61 -23.18 -22.87
N LYS A 470 -28.00 -24.33 -22.33
CA LYS A 470 -29.41 -24.77 -22.27
C LYS A 470 -30.15 -24.33 -21.01
N SER A 471 -29.44 -23.87 -19.99
CA SER A 471 -30.02 -23.47 -18.70
C SER A 471 -29.52 -22.10 -18.26
N PHE A 472 -30.45 -21.27 -17.80
CA PHE A 472 -30.20 -19.95 -17.19
C PHE A 472 -30.68 -19.92 -15.73
N ALA A 473 -30.89 -21.09 -15.12
CA ALA A 473 -31.21 -21.18 -13.71
C ALA A 473 -30.05 -20.58 -12.89
N ALA A 474 -30.39 -19.83 -11.83
CA ALA A 474 -29.39 -19.21 -10.98
C ALA A 474 -28.47 -20.29 -10.39
N TRP A 475 -27.20 -20.24 -10.74
CA TRP A 475 -26.14 -21.06 -10.18
C TRP A 475 -25.30 -20.19 -9.25
N THR A 476 -24.89 -20.71 -8.11
CA THR A 476 -24.18 -19.95 -7.10
C THR A 476 -22.77 -20.48 -6.95
N GLU A 477 -21.80 -19.62 -7.21
CA GLU A 477 -20.40 -19.87 -6.90
C GLU A 477 -20.04 -19.17 -5.59
N GLU A 478 -19.46 -19.90 -4.64
CA GLU A 478 -18.79 -19.28 -3.50
C GLU A 478 -17.31 -19.14 -3.83
N THR A 479 -16.86 -17.91 -4.11
CA THR A 479 -15.43 -17.64 -4.21
C THR A 479 -14.86 -17.34 -2.83
N ARG A 480 -13.87 -18.14 -2.40
CA ARG A 480 -13.11 -17.97 -1.15
C ARG A 480 -11.71 -17.44 -1.43
N GLY A 481 -11.06 -16.85 -0.42
CA GLY A 481 -9.69 -16.36 -0.54
C GLY A 481 -9.54 -15.15 -1.49
N ARG A 482 -10.63 -14.42 -1.73
CA ARG A 482 -10.67 -13.25 -2.62
C ARG A 482 -11.19 -12.03 -1.87
N ALA A 483 -10.48 -10.92 -2.00
CA ALA A 483 -10.86 -9.61 -1.49
C ALA A 483 -11.46 -8.72 -2.59
N ILE A 484 -11.98 -7.56 -2.20
CA ILE A 484 -12.36 -6.52 -3.16
C ILE A 484 -11.09 -6.00 -3.86
N PRO A 485 -11.04 -5.92 -5.21
CA PRO A 485 -9.88 -5.40 -5.93
C PRO A 485 -9.54 -3.96 -5.57
N TRP A 486 -8.24 -3.65 -5.52
CA TRP A 486 -7.71 -2.30 -5.29
C TRP A 486 -8.02 -1.38 -6.47
N ARG A 487 -8.59 -0.22 -6.18
CA ARG A 487 -8.96 0.78 -7.18
C ARG A 487 -7.79 1.74 -7.42
N SER A 488 -7.68 2.30 -8.62
CA SER A 488 -6.56 3.18 -8.98
C SER A 488 -6.39 4.38 -8.04
N HIS A 489 -7.49 4.95 -7.54
CA HIS A 489 -7.43 6.07 -6.59
C HIS A 489 -6.96 5.66 -5.18
N GLU A 490 -7.22 4.42 -4.77
CA GLU A 490 -6.74 3.87 -3.49
C GLU A 490 -5.23 3.65 -3.58
N ILE A 491 -4.76 3.08 -4.70
CA ILE A 491 -3.32 2.90 -4.98
C ILE A 491 -2.60 4.25 -4.94
N ALA A 492 -3.15 5.27 -5.62
CA ALA A 492 -2.59 6.63 -5.59
C ALA A 492 -2.55 7.20 -4.17
N ALA A 493 -3.63 7.06 -3.39
CA ALA A 493 -3.68 7.52 -2.00
C ALA A 493 -2.63 6.82 -1.12
N ALA A 494 -2.43 5.50 -1.28
CA ALA A 494 -1.42 4.76 -0.52
C ALA A 494 0.01 5.23 -0.82
N VAL A 495 0.29 5.59 -2.08
CA VAL A 495 1.57 6.17 -2.52
C VAL A 495 1.77 7.54 -1.89
N GLU A 496 0.74 8.40 -1.87
CA GLU A 496 0.79 9.71 -1.21
C GLU A 496 0.99 9.59 0.31
N ILE A 497 0.28 8.68 0.98
CA ILE A 497 0.44 8.40 2.41
C ILE A 497 1.86 7.91 2.71
N ARG A 498 2.40 7.02 1.89
CA ARG A 498 3.80 6.58 1.99
C ARG A 498 4.75 7.78 1.91
N ASP A 499 4.60 8.66 0.93
CA ASP A 499 5.50 9.81 0.76
C ASP A 499 5.47 10.77 1.94
N LEU A 500 4.29 10.97 2.53
CA LEU A 500 4.14 11.75 3.76
C LEU A 500 4.89 11.14 4.93
N VAL A 501 4.66 9.84 5.19
CA VAL A 501 5.29 9.13 6.32
C VAL A 501 6.80 9.10 6.14
N THR A 502 7.29 8.76 4.94
CA THR A 502 8.73 8.79 4.63
C THR A 502 9.31 10.19 4.80
N GLY A 503 8.62 11.23 4.35
CA GLY A 503 9.04 12.62 4.50
C GLY A 503 9.18 13.05 5.96
N VAL A 504 8.26 12.63 6.84
CA VAL A 504 8.38 12.87 8.28
C VAL A 504 9.57 12.12 8.87
N ILE A 505 9.69 10.82 8.56
CA ILE A 505 10.78 9.99 9.10
C ILE A 505 12.15 10.60 8.76
N LEU A 506 12.32 11.08 7.53
CA LEU A 506 13.54 11.75 7.09
C LEU A 506 13.79 13.05 7.89
N ARG A 507 12.78 13.92 8.04
CA ARG A 507 12.93 15.17 8.82
C ARG A 507 13.28 14.91 10.29
N ASN A 508 12.66 13.90 10.91
CA ASN A 508 12.96 13.53 12.29
C ASN A 508 14.38 12.98 12.43
N THR A 509 14.84 12.18 11.45
CA THR A 509 16.22 11.66 11.42
C THR A 509 17.22 12.79 11.29
N GLU A 510 17.02 13.73 10.37
CA GLU A 510 17.90 14.90 10.20
C GLU A 510 17.94 15.78 11.46
N LYS A 511 16.79 15.98 12.13
CA LYS A 511 16.72 16.75 13.38
C LYS A 511 17.52 16.06 14.49
N LEU A 512 17.39 14.75 14.62
CA LEU A 512 18.13 13.95 15.61
C LEU A 512 19.64 14.01 15.35
N GLU A 513 20.07 13.86 14.10
CA GLU A 513 21.48 13.97 13.71
C GLU A 513 22.06 15.35 14.04
N ARG A 514 21.31 16.44 13.77
CA ARG A 514 21.73 17.81 14.12
C ARG A 514 21.90 18.00 15.64
N VAL A 515 20.95 17.51 16.43
CA VAL A 515 21.01 17.61 17.90
C VAL A 515 22.18 16.80 18.46
N ASN A 516 22.38 15.57 17.97
CA ASN A 516 23.52 14.74 18.37
C ASN A 516 24.86 15.39 18.00
N ALA A 517 24.97 15.97 16.81
CA ALA A 517 26.17 16.69 16.38
C ALA A 517 26.43 17.97 17.20
N GLN A 518 25.38 18.62 17.73
CA GLN A 518 25.51 19.77 18.62
C GLN A 518 25.94 19.33 20.03
N LEU A 519 25.35 18.25 20.55
CA LEU A 519 25.72 17.69 21.85
C LEU A 519 27.19 17.23 21.85
N ALA A 520 27.62 16.53 20.78
CA ALA A 520 29.01 16.10 20.63
C ALA A 520 29.99 17.28 20.64
N ARG A 521 29.67 18.35 19.90
CA ARG A 521 30.49 19.59 19.89
C ARG A 521 30.54 20.27 21.25
N SER A 522 29.40 20.42 21.92
CA SER A 522 29.34 21.03 23.25
C SER A 522 30.14 20.25 24.29
N ASN A 523 30.14 18.92 24.20
CA ASN A 523 30.95 18.08 25.07
C ASN A 523 32.46 18.27 24.80
N GLU A 524 32.87 18.34 23.54
CA GLU A 524 34.26 18.60 23.16
C GLU A 524 34.76 19.99 23.62
N GLU A 525 33.93 21.03 23.48
CA GLU A 525 34.22 22.38 23.95
C GLU A 525 34.40 22.44 25.47
N LEU A 526 33.52 21.78 26.22
CA LEU A 526 33.61 21.72 27.69
C LEU A 526 34.91 21.04 28.14
N GLU A 527 35.31 19.95 27.48
CA GLU A 527 36.57 19.24 27.75
C GLU A 527 37.79 20.10 27.40
N ALA A 528 37.77 20.80 26.27
CA ALA A 528 38.86 21.68 25.85
C ALA A 528 39.02 22.85 26.84
N PHE A 529 37.92 23.45 27.29
CA PHE A 529 37.91 24.50 28.29
C PHE A 529 38.53 24.03 29.61
N ALA A 530 38.09 22.88 30.12
CA ALA A 530 38.63 22.31 31.36
C ALA A 530 40.15 22.06 31.28
N HIS A 531 40.64 21.63 30.11
CA HIS A 531 42.06 21.40 29.88
C HIS A 531 42.89 22.70 29.87
N VAL A 532 42.46 23.71 29.09
CA VAL A 532 43.17 25.00 28.96
C VAL A 532 43.16 25.73 30.30
N ALA A 533 42.00 25.82 30.96
CA ALA A 533 41.89 26.45 32.28
C ALA A 533 42.81 25.79 33.31
N SER A 534 42.91 24.45 33.30
CA SER A 534 43.80 23.74 34.22
C SER A 534 45.28 24.01 33.93
N HIS A 535 45.68 24.18 32.68
CA HIS A 535 47.04 24.53 32.33
C HIS A 535 47.39 25.95 32.78
N ASP A 536 46.51 26.92 32.47
CA ASP A 536 46.80 28.34 32.67
C ASP A 536 46.74 28.77 34.14
N ILE A 537 46.06 28.00 35.00
CA ILE A 537 46.08 28.24 36.46
C ILE A 537 47.32 27.58 37.12
N LYS A 538 47.89 26.51 36.54
CA LYS A 538 49.08 25.84 37.13
C LYS A 538 50.31 26.74 37.17
N GLU A 539 50.51 27.56 36.16
CA GLU A 539 51.70 28.41 36.03
C GLU A 539 51.75 29.54 37.08
N PRO A 540 50.71 30.41 37.24
CA PRO A 540 50.72 31.42 38.29
C PRO A 540 50.81 30.80 39.69
N LEU A 541 50.24 29.61 39.89
CA LEU A 541 50.34 28.90 41.14
C LEU A 541 51.75 28.40 41.45
N ARG A 542 52.48 27.94 40.43
CA ARG A 542 53.89 27.57 40.55
C ARG A 542 54.75 28.76 40.98
N HIS A 543 54.45 29.95 40.47
CA HIS A 543 55.12 31.19 40.90
C HIS A 543 54.81 31.54 42.36
N ILE A 544 53.56 31.43 42.80
CA ILE A 544 53.18 31.68 44.19
C ILE A 544 53.93 30.73 45.13
N GLU A 545 54.04 29.44 44.79
CA GLU A 545 54.81 28.49 45.61
C GLU A 545 56.31 28.79 45.62
N ALA A 546 56.89 29.18 44.48
CA ALA A 546 58.31 29.53 44.41
C ALA A 546 58.64 30.77 45.26
N PHE A 547 57.82 31.83 45.18
CA PHE A 547 58.00 33.03 46.00
C PHE A 547 57.73 32.77 47.48
N ALA A 548 56.73 31.96 47.81
CA ALA A 548 56.46 31.55 49.18
C ALA A 548 57.64 30.75 49.77
N GLY A 549 58.22 29.82 49.00
CA GLY A 549 59.42 29.08 49.40
C GLY A 549 60.64 29.99 49.64
N MET A 550 60.91 30.92 48.72
CA MET A 550 61.99 31.90 48.86
C MET A 550 61.79 32.81 50.09
N LEU A 551 60.55 33.25 50.35
CA LEU A 551 60.18 34.00 51.55
C LEU A 551 60.39 33.16 52.82
N GLY A 552 60.04 31.88 52.80
CA GLY A 552 60.23 30.94 53.90
C GLY A 552 61.71 30.77 54.27
N GLU A 553 62.58 30.60 53.28
CA GLU A 553 64.03 30.54 53.47
C GLU A 553 64.62 31.86 54.01
N SER A 554 64.13 33.00 53.50
CA SER A 554 64.62 34.33 53.88
C SER A 554 64.19 34.76 55.29
N ILE A 555 63.04 34.29 55.78
CA ILE A 555 62.49 34.61 57.10
C ILE A 555 63.00 33.63 58.18
N ARG A 556 63.54 32.48 57.78
CA ARG A 556 64.11 31.46 58.68
C ARG A 556 65.11 32.02 59.72
N PRO A 557 66.04 32.94 59.38
CA PRO A 557 67.00 33.53 60.32
C PRO A 557 66.39 34.60 61.25
N ILE A 558 65.25 35.20 60.90
CA ILE A 558 64.66 36.39 61.58
C ILE A 558 63.94 36.00 62.88
N GLY A 559 63.58 34.72 63.06
CA GLY A 559 63.04 34.23 64.33
C GLY A 559 61.54 34.49 64.57
N ASP A 560 60.85 35.21 63.69
CA ASP A 560 59.42 35.58 63.87
C ASP A 560 58.47 34.40 63.56
N GLY A 561 57.80 33.88 64.60
CA GLY A 561 56.86 32.78 64.49
C GLY A 561 55.58 33.12 63.72
N ARG A 562 55.15 34.38 63.70
CA ARG A 562 53.93 34.80 62.99
C ARG A 562 54.16 34.84 61.48
N LEU A 563 55.29 35.39 61.05
CA LEU A 563 55.66 35.43 59.63
C LEU A 563 55.88 34.02 59.06
N ARG A 564 56.51 33.11 59.83
CA ARG A 564 56.65 31.70 59.43
C ARG A 564 55.30 31.00 59.24
N ASN A 565 54.34 31.23 60.14
CA ASN A 565 53.01 30.65 60.03
C ASN A 565 52.24 31.20 58.81
N LEU A 566 52.39 32.48 58.48
CA LEU A 566 51.76 33.08 57.30
C LEU A 566 52.33 32.50 55.99
N VAL A 567 53.66 32.36 55.89
CA VAL A 567 54.30 31.76 54.70
C VAL A 567 53.92 30.28 54.56
N GLY A 568 53.94 29.52 55.65
CA GLY A 568 53.47 28.12 55.63
C GLY A 568 51.99 27.99 55.25
N GLY A 569 51.17 28.98 55.61
CA GLY A 569 49.77 29.08 55.17
C GLY A 569 49.64 29.29 53.65
N ILE A 570 50.50 30.12 53.05
CA ILE A 570 50.52 30.34 51.58
C ILE A 570 50.99 29.07 50.86
N GLU A 571 52.10 28.46 51.30
CA GLU A 571 52.63 27.23 50.69
C GLU A 571 51.62 26.09 50.74
N SER A 572 50.95 25.88 51.87
CA SER A 572 49.94 24.82 52.02
C SER A 572 48.68 25.09 51.17
N SER A 573 48.22 26.33 51.10
CA SER A 573 47.06 26.73 50.28
C SER A 573 47.35 26.58 48.79
N SER A 574 48.54 26.96 48.35
CA SER A 574 48.95 26.82 46.95
C SER A 574 49.12 25.35 46.54
N ARG A 575 49.74 24.53 47.39
CA ARG A 575 49.86 23.09 47.15
C ARG A 575 48.50 22.41 47.05
N ARG A 576 47.54 22.82 47.89
CA ARG A 576 46.16 22.32 47.84
C ARG A 576 45.48 22.70 46.51
N LEU A 577 45.62 23.94 46.06
CA LEU A 577 45.05 24.39 44.80
C LEU A 577 45.66 23.64 43.60
N ARG A 578 46.96 23.33 43.65
CA ARG A 578 47.67 22.60 42.59
C ARG A 578 47.11 21.19 42.43
N ASN A 579 46.89 20.51 43.55
CA ASN A 579 46.30 19.17 43.57
C ASN A 579 44.87 19.21 43.03
N LEU A 580 44.04 20.19 43.41
CA LEU A 580 42.69 20.34 42.86
C LEU A 580 42.67 20.53 41.35
N ILE A 581 43.59 21.32 40.80
CA ILE A 581 43.68 21.56 39.35
C ILE A 581 44.18 20.32 38.62
N ASN A 582 45.15 19.59 39.18
CA ASN A 582 45.62 18.33 38.62
C ASN A 582 44.49 17.29 38.57
N ASP A 583 43.74 17.16 39.65
CA ASP A 583 42.64 16.20 39.76
C ASP A 583 41.47 16.58 38.83
N LEU A 584 41.19 17.88 38.64
CA LEU A 584 40.20 18.36 37.66
C LEU A 584 40.64 18.06 36.22
N ALA A 585 41.90 18.32 35.90
CA ALA A 585 42.46 18.01 34.58
C ALA A 585 42.41 16.51 34.30
N GLU A 586 42.74 15.69 35.30
CA GLU A 586 42.69 14.23 35.21
C GLU A 586 41.26 13.73 35.03
N PHE A 587 40.31 14.21 35.84
CA PHE A 587 38.90 13.90 35.70
C PHE A 587 38.38 14.20 34.28
N SER A 588 38.82 15.30 33.67
CA SER A 588 38.49 15.65 32.28
C SER A 588 39.17 14.75 31.23
N GLN A 589 40.31 14.13 31.55
CA GLN A 589 41.12 13.35 30.59
C GLN A 589 40.83 11.84 30.55
N VAL A 590 40.13 11.28 31.54
CA VAL A 590 39.82 9.83 31.64
C VAL A 590 39.20 9.24 30.34
N GLY A 591 38.58 10.08 29.48
CA GLY A 591 38.04 9.68 28.17
C GLY A 591 38.99 9.77 26.95
N ARG A 592 40.05 10.60 26.96
CA ARG A 592 40.87 10.90 25.77
C ARG A 592 42.08 9.97 25.54
N ARG A 593 42.66 9.40 26.61
CA ARG A 593 43.89 8.55 26.56
C ARG A 593 43.61 7.06 26.79
N ALA A 594 42.43 6.63 26.38
CA ALA A 594 41.91 5.29 26.55
C ALA A 594 42.61 4.29 25.62
N LYS A 595 43.49 3.42 26.16
CA LYS A 595 43.94 2.23 25.42
C LYS A 595 42.79 1.22 25.29
N PRO A 596 42.77 0.36 24.26
CA PRO A 596 41.84 -0.76 24.20
C PRO A 596 41.93 -1.59 25.50
N LEU A 597 40.78 -2.06 25.99
CA LEU A 597 40.74 -2.96 27.15
C LEU A 597 41.43 -4.27 26.76
N ALA A 598 42.30 -4.78 27.63
CA ALA A 598 43.03 -6.02 27.41
C ALA A 598 43.00 -6.88 28.68
N PRO A 599 43.17 -8.21 28.57
CA PRO A 599 43.25 -9.07 29.74
C PRO A 599 44.42 -8.64 30.63
N ALA A 600 44.12 -8.19 31.86
CA ALA A 600 45.13 -7.82 32.85
C ALA A 600 44.82 -8.46 34.21
N SER A 601 45.88 -8.87 34.92
CA SER A 601 45.80 -9.53 36.22
C SER A 601 45.58 -8.50 37.32
N LEU A 602 44.39 -8.48 37.93
CA LEU A 602 44.12 -7.60 39.07
C LEU A 602 44.94 -7.98 40.30
N GLN A 603 45.41 -9.23 40.37
CA GLN A 603 46.34 -9.71 41.39
C GLN A 603 47.68 -8.97 41.30
N GLU A 604 48.26 -8.89 40.10
CA GLU A 604 49.54 -8.20 39.86
C GLU A 604 49.41 -6.70 40.13
N ILE A 605 48.32 -6.09 39.65
CA ILE A 605 48.05 -4.66 39.86
C ILE A 605 47.91 -4.35 41.35
N ALA A 606 47.19 -5.17 42.12
CA ALA A 606 47.06 -4.98 43.57
C ALA A 606 48.40 -5.08 44.29
N GLN A 607 49.26 -6.04 43.90
CA GLN A 607 50.60 -6.20 44.45
C GLN A 607 51.52 -5.01 44.11
N GLU A 608 51.47 -4.49 42.89
CA GLU A 608 52.19 -3.26 42.49
C GLU A 608 51.79 -2.08 43.37
N VAL A 609 50.49 -1.86 43.57
CA VAL A 609 49.99 -0.73 44.37
C VAL A 609 50.39 -0.86 45.84
N VAL A 610 50.36 -2.07 46.41
CA VAL A 610 50.82 -2.29 47.78
C VAL A 610 52.32 -2.04 47.92
N ALA A 611 53.12 -2.45 46.93
CA ALA A 611 54.56 -2.15 46.91
C ALA A 611 54.84 -0.64 46.81
N ASP A 612 54.09 0.10 45.99
CA ASP A 612 54.22 1.55 45.89
C ASP A 612 53.88 2.27 47.22
N LEU A 613 52.90 1.76 47.95
CA LEU A 613 52.40 2.34 49.19
C LEU A 613 53.11 1.81 50.45
N HIS A 614 54.14 0.96 50.31
CA HIS A 614 54.80 0.25 51.44
C HIS A 614 55.17 1.19 52.59
N GLN A 615 55.82 2.32 52.31
CA GLN A 615 56.24 3.28 53.33
C GLN A 615 55.05 3.82 54.13
N ARG A 616 53.92 4.13 53.47
CA ARG A 616 52.71 4.64 54.13
C ARG A 616 51.99 3.55 54.93
N ILE A 617 52.03 2.33 54.44
CA ILE A 617 51.45 1.15 55.11
C ILE A 617 52.24 0.87 56.40
N ASP A 618 53.57 0.91 56.33
CA ASP A 618 54.47 0.70 57.48
C ASP A 618 54.34 1.84 58.51
N GLU A 619 54.35 3.10 58.07
CA GLU A 619 54.14 4.27 58.95
C GLU A 619 52.77 4.25 59.64
N ALA A 620 51.75 3.67 59.00
CA ALA A 620 50.41 3.53 59.56
C ALA A 620 50.23 2.27 60.41
N GLY A 621 51.21 1.35 60.44
CA GLY A 621 51.08 0.04 61.06
C GLY A 621 49.94 -0.79 60.45
N ALA A 622 49.70 -0.64 59.15
CA ALA A 622 48.60 -1.30 58.45
C ALA A 622 49.00 -2.70 57.95
N THR A 623 48.11 -3.68 58.11
CA THR A 623 48.26 -5.02 57.52
C THR A 623 47.33 -5.12 56.32
N VAL A 624 47.88 -5.43 55.15
CA VAL A 624 47.11 -5.58 53.90
C VAL A 624 47.09 -7.06 53.50
N GLU A 625 45.89 -7.65 53.46
CA GLU A 625 45.63 -9.01 52.98
C GLU A 625 45.03 -8.96 51.57
N ILE A 626 45.63 -9.68 50.63
CA ILE A 626 45.14 -9.78 49.25
C ILE A 626 44.70 -11.23 49.01
N ASP A 627 43.41 -11.46 48.88
CA ASP A 627 42.85 -12.76 48.47
C ASP A 627 43.04 -12.97 46.95
N ALA A 628 42.62 -14.13 46.43
CA ALA A 628 42.71 -14.41 45.00
C ALA A 628 41.82 -13.46 44.17
N LEU A 629 42.45 -12.65 43.31
CA LEU A 629 41.80 -11.71 42.39
C LEU A 629 41.81 -12.25 40.94
N PRO A 630 40.75 -11.99 40.15
CA PRO A 630 40.63 -12.52 38.79
C PRO A 630 41.42 -11.71 37.75
N VAL A 631 41.53 -12.27 36.55
CA VAL A 631 41.91 -11.52 35.33
C VAL A 631 40.65 -10.88 34.74
N ALA A 632 40.73 -9.60 34.36
CA ALA A 632 39.62 -8.85 33.78
C ALA A 632 40.08 -8.08 32.53
N ASP A 633 39.17 -7.87 31.57
CA ASP A 633 39.42 -6.99 30.42
C ASP A 633 39.41 -5.53 30.90
N CYS A 634 40.59 -4.98 31.13
CA CYS A 634 40.72 -3.65 31.70
C CYS A 634 41.97 -2.90 31.22
N ASP A 635 42.01 -1.60 31.51
CA ASP A 635 43.19 -0.77 31.31
C ASP A 635 44.06 -0.82 32.58
N HIS A 636 45.23 -1.47 32.50
CA HIS A 636 46.16 -1.71 33.63
C HIS A 636 46.40 -0.45 34.46
N ASN A 637 46.67 0.68 33.80
CA ASN A 637 47.01 1.92 34.49
C ASN A 637 45.79 2.54 35.19
N GLN A 638 44.61 2.45 34.58
CA GLN A 638 43.40 2.98 35.19
C GLN A 638 42.92 2.11 36.37
N MET A 639 43.05 0.79 36.27
CA MET A 639 42.75 -0.10 37.40
C MET A 639 43.75 0.07 38.54
N ARG A 640 45.05 0.25 38.23
CA ARG A 640 46.07 0.62 39.22
C ARG A 640 45.66 1.89 39.97
N GLN A 641 45.17 2.90 39.25
CA GLN A 641 44.70 4.14 39.85
C GLN A 641 43.46 3.96 40.73
N VAL A 642 42.48 3.14 40.32
CA VAL A 642 41.31 2.81 41.16
C VAL A 642 41.77 2.16 42.46
N LEU A 643 42.59 1.12 42.38
CA LEU A 643 43.09 0.41 43.57
C LEU A 643 43.95 1.30 44.46
N GLN A 644 44.80 2.16 43.88
CA GLN A 644 45.61 3.12 44.63
C GLN A 644 44.74 4.13 45.38
N ASN A 645 43.69 4.66 44.76
CA ASN A 645 42.76 5.59 45.40
C ASN A 645 42.00 4.94 46.56
N LEU A 646 41.52 3.70 46.37
CA LEU A 646 40.81 2.96 47.41
C LEU A 646 41.74 2.59 48.58
N LEU A 647 42.93 2.08 48.30
CA LEU A 647 43.92 1.70 49.33
C LEU A 647 44.46 2.92 50.09
N SER A 648 44.76 4.01 49.38
CA SER A 648 45.19 5.27 50.01
C SER A 648 44.11 5.81 50.96
N ASN A 649 42.84 5.73 50.56
CA ASN A 649 41.72 6.11 51.44
C ASN A 649 41.62 5.19 52.66
N ALA A 650 41.76 3.87 52.50
CA ALA A 650 41.72 2.91 53.59
C ALA A 650 42.80 3.17 54.66
N VAL A 651 44.04 3.46 54.25
CA VAL A 651 45.14 3.79 55.16
C VAL A 651 44.93 5.16 55.83
N LYS A 652 44.44 6.14 55.07
CA LYS A 652 44.24 7.52 55.54
C LYS A 652 43.14 7.63 56.58
N TYR A 653 42.03 6.94 56.40
CA TYR A 653 40.86 6.99 57.29
C TYR A 653 40.88 5.90 58.38
N ARG A 654 42.08 5.48 58.81
CA ARG A 654 42.26 4.50 59.89
C ARG A 654 41.75 5.02 61.24
N HIS A 655 41.32 4.10 62.09
CA HIS A 655 40.87 4.43 63.44
C HIS A 655 42.07 4.56 64.40
N PRO A 656 42.20 5.64 65.19
CA PRO A 656 43.40 5.93 65.98
C PRO A 656 43.68 4.92 67.11
N GLY A 657 42.67 4.15 67.54
CA GLY A 657 42.78 3.19 68.64
C GLY A 657 42.88 1.71 68.25
N ARG A 658 43.04 1.34 66.98
CA ARG A 658 43.17 -0.08 66.56
C ARG A 658 44.15 -0.27 65.39
N PRO A 659 44.78 -1.45 65.26
CA PRO A 659 45.65 -1.74 64.11
C PRO A 659 44.86 -1.64 62.81
N CYS A 660 45.41 -0.97 61.81
CA CYS A 660 44.75 -0.83 60.52
C CYS A 660 44.84 -2.16 59.77
N HIS A 661 43.69 -2.69 59.35
CA HIS A 661 43.59 -3.94 58.61
C HIS A 661 42.77 -3.70 57.35
N ILE A 662 43.35 -4.07 56.21
CA ILE A 662 42.77 -3.86 54.88
C ILE A 662 42.75 -5.19 54.14
N ARG A 663 41.60 -5.59 53.62
CA ARG A 663 41.43 -6.84 52.87
C ARG A 663 40.92 -6.55 51.46
N ILE A 664 41.58 -7.09 50.44
CA ILE A 664 41.17 -7.00 49.04
C ILE A 664 40.70 -8.38 48.58
N PHE A 665 39.47 -8.49 48.08
CA PHE A 665 38.89 -9.77 47.66
C PHE A 665 37.89 -9.62 46.52
N ALA A 666 37.62 -10.71 45.80
CA ALA A 666 36.64 -10.75 44.71
C ALA A 666 35.44 -11.63 45.06
N THR A 667 34.24 -11.23 44.62
CA THR A 667 32.99 -11.99 44.77
C THR A 667 32.23 -12.03 43.45
N ALA A 668 31.54 -13.13 43.17
CA ALA A 668 30.67 -13.21 42.00
C ALA A 668 29.47 -12.27 42.19
N TRP A 669 29.20 -11.44 41.18
CA TRP A 669 28.08 -10.51 41.21
C TRP A 669 27.18 -10.76 39.99
N ARG A 670 25.87 -10.83 40.25
CA ARG A 670 24.86 -10.88 39.20
C ARG A 670 23.98 -9.68 39.40
N GLU A 671 23.88 -8.84 38.38
CA GLU A 671 22.99 -7.69 38.39
C GLU A 671 21.55 -8.21 38.28
N ASP A 672 20.68 -7.83 39.23
CA ASP A 672 19.25 -8.19 39.24
C ASP A 672 18.55 -7.67 37.97
N GLU A 673 17.58 -8.45 37.47
CA GLU A 673 16.84 -8.39 36.19
C GLU A 673 16.05 -7.09 35.89
N ARG A 674 16.63 -5.90 36.05
CA ARG A 674 15.96 -4.61 35.75
C ARG A 674 16.42 -3.90 34.47
N ARG A 675 17.36 -4.49 33.72
CA ARG A 675 17.62 -4.13 32.31
C ARG A 675 17.35 -5.36 31.45
N GLY A 676 16.31 -5.27 30.63
CA GLY A 676 15.75 -6.36 29.83
C GLY A 676 16.58 -6.72 28.59
N ASP A 677 17.88 -6.92 28.74
CA ASP A 677 18.73 -7.56 27.75
C ASP A 677 19.37 -8.82 28.35
N GLY A 678 18.76 -9.98 28.06
CA GLY A 678 19.08 -11.30 28.61
C GLY A 678 20.45 -11.88 28.24
N THR A 679 21.51 -11.08 28.25
CA THR A 679 22.90 -11.52 28.21
C THR A 679 23.53 -11.29 29.58
N GLY A 680 23.20 -12.15 30.54
CA GLY A 680 23.77 -12.13 31.89
C GLY A 680 25.26 -12.48 31.85
N ALA A 681 26.11 -11.52 31.48
CA ALA A 681 27.55 -11.61 31.63
C ALA A 681 27.86 -11.71 33.12
N VAL A 682 28.59 -12.75 33.53
CA VAL A 682 29.07 -12.89 34.90
C VAL A 682 30.00 -11.71 35.17
N THR A 683 29.55 -10.77 36.00
CA THR A 683 30.38 -9.65 36.44
C THR A 683 31.04 -10.04 37.76
N THR A 684 32.32 -9.69 37.91
CA THR A 684 33.02 -9.92 39.17
C THR A 684 33.05 -8.63 39.95
N ARG A 685 32.72 -8.68 41.24
CA ARG A 685 32.78 -7.56 42.17
C ARG A 685 34.05 -7.62 42.97
N ILE A 686 34.91 -6.63 42.81
CA ILE A 686 36.16 -6.46 43.54
C ILE A 686 35.88 -5.56 44.73
N CYS A 687 36.27 -5.99 45.93
CA CYS A 687 36.03 -5.32 47.20
C CYS A 687 37.34 -4.96 47.89
N VAL A 688 37.43 -3.75 48.42
CA VAL A 688 38.49 -3.26 49.31
C VAL A 688 37.84 -2.91 50.64
N SER A 689 38.08 -3.72 51.66
CA SER A 689 37.48 -3.59 52.99
C SER A 689 38.52 -3.12 54.01
N ASP A 690 38.20 -2.07 54.75
CA ASP A 690 39.03 -1.49 55.81
C ASP A 690 38.31 -1.52 57.16
N ASN A 691 39.08 -1.60 58.25
CA ASN A 691 38.59 -1.41 59.61
C ASN A 691 38.77 0.03 60.11
N GLY A 692 38.65 1.03 59.23
CA GLY A 692 38.84 2.45 59.53
C GLY A 692 37.68 3.08 60.31
N ILE A 693 37.60 4.40 60.32
CA ILE A 693 36.59 5.15 61.11
C ILE A 693 35.13 4.91 60.65
N GLY A 694 34.92 4.42 59.42
CA GLY A 694 33.59 4.30 58.81
C GLY A 694 32.88 5.66 58.64
N PHE A 695 31.77 5.69 57.91
CA PHE A 695 30.95 6.89 57.76
C PHE A 695 29.45 6.56 57.75
N ASP A 696 28.61 7.60 57.84
CA ASP A 696 27.16 7.43 57.85
C ASP A 696 26.68 6.91 56.48
N PRO A 697 25.97 5.75 56.41
CA PRO A 697 25.52 5.14 55.16
C PRO A 697 24.73 6.07 54.24
N LYS A 698 24.07 7.10 54.77
CA LYS A 698 23.33 8.07 53.95
C LYS A 698 24.20 8.82 52.94
N TYR A 699 25.52 8.84 53.14
CA TYR A 699 26.47 9.48 52.24
C TYR A 699 27.11 8.53 51.22
N ALA A 700 26.75 7.23 51.21
CA ALA A 700 27.40 6.22 50.37
C ALA A 700 27.35 6.50 48.86
N GLU A 701 26.31 7.17 48.36
CA GLU A 701 26.26 7.63 46.96
C GLU A 701 26.99 8.97 46.78
N GLN A 702 26.83 9.91 47.72
CA GLN A 702 27.33 11.28 47.60
C GLN A 702 28.86 11.36 47.61
N ILE A 703 29.57 10.43 48.26
CA ILE A 703 31.05 10.42 48.29
C ILE A 703 31.70 10.20 46.92
N PHE A 704 30.95 9.70 45.93
CA PHE A 704 31.44 9.51 44.56
C PHE A 704 31.17 10.74 43.66
N GLU A 705 30.52 11.78 44.17
CA GLU A 705 30.35 13.04 43.45
C GLU A 705 31.62 13.91 43.56
N PRO A 706 32.01 14.65 42.50
CA PRO A 706 33.20 15.48 42.52
C PRO A 706 33.17 16.53 43.65
N PHE A 707 34.32 16.76 44.30
CA PHE A 707 34.53 17.75 45.36
C PHE A 707 33.77 17.52 46.69
N GLN A 708 33.18 16.33 46.89
CA GLN A 708 32.50 16.01 48.15
C GLN A 708 33.47 15.48 49.22
N ARG A 709 33.32 15.96 50.46
CA ARG A 709 34.13 15.53 51.63
C ARG A 709 33.26 15.43 52.89
N LEU A 710 33.38 14.34 53.65
CA LEU A 710 32.62 14.12 54.89
C LEU A 710 33.30 14.65 56.15
N HIS A 711 34.60 14.98 56.09
CA HIS A 711 35.37 15.54 57.20
C HIS A 711 36.01 16.86 56.79
N GLY A 712 36.11 17.78 57.76
CA GLY A 712 36.59 19.15 57.55
C GLY A 712 38.04 19.21 57.01
N PRO A 713 38.45 20.35 56.42
CA PRO A 713 39.76 20.55 55.80
C PRO A 713 40.96 20.24 56.69
N ASP A 714 40.80 20.39 58.01
CA ASP A 714 41.86 20.29 59.02
C ASP A 714 42.06 18.88 59.59
N ALA A 715 41.11 17.96 59.34
CA ALA A 715 41.15 16.61 59.93
C ALA A 715 41.90 15.59 59.05
N TYR A 716 41.85 15.72 57.72
CA TYR A 716 42.46 14.78 56.77
C TYR A 716 42.85 15.49 55.46
N GLU A 717 43.95 15.14 54.79
CA GLU A 717 44.37 15.75 53.50
C GLU A 717 43.67 15.13 52.27
N GLY A 718 43.13 15.91 51.34
CA GLY A 718 42.59 15.39 50.06
C GLY A 718 41.66 16.34 49.30
N SER A 719 41.54 16.17 47.98
CA SER A 719 40.75 17.04 47.09
C SER A 719 39.25 16.71 47.01
N GLY A 720 38.87 15.46 47.35
CA GLY A 720 37.49 14.97 47.17
C GLY A 720 37.16 14.54 45.75
N ILE A 721 38.14 14.39 44.86
CA ILE A 721 37.94 13.98 43.45
C ILE A 721 38.26 12.49 43.21
N GLY A 722 39.12 11.88 44.04
CA GLY A 722 39.62 10.52 43.81
C GLY A 722 38.53 9.44 43.66
N LEU A 723 37.45 9.49 44.44
CA LEU A 723 36.33 8.54 44.30
C LEU A 723 35.48 8.82 43.04
N ALA A 724 35.32 10.09 42.63
CA ALA A 724 34.67 10.45 41.38
C ALA A 724 35.48 9.96 40.15
N ILE A 725 36.81 10.00 40.22
CA ILE A 725 37.70 9.38 39.23
C ILE A 725 37.48 7.87 39.18
N CYS A 726 37.38 7.20 40.33
CA CYS A 726 37.09 5.76 40.38
C CYS A 726 35.76 5.43 39.69
N ARG A 727 34.69 6.20 39.98
CA ARG A 727 33.38 6.02 39.34
C ARG A 727 33.46 6.18 37.82
N LYS A 728 34.15 7.22 37.34
CA LYS A 728 34.30 7.49 35.90
C LYS A 728 35.11 6.41 35.19
N ILE A 729 36.18 5.93 35.81
CA ILE A 729 36.99 4.82 35.28
C ILE A 729 36.16 3.53 35.22
N VAL A 730 35.47 3.16 36.30
CA VAL A 730 34.67 1.93 36.36
C VAL A 730 33.51 1.95 35.36
N GLN A 731 32.82 3.08 35.22
CA GLN A 731 31.76 3.26 34.21
C GLN A 731 32.29 3.12 32.77
N ARG A 732 33.52 3.61 32.49
CA ARG A 732 34.19 3.38 31.19
C ARG A 732 34.38 1.89 30.90
N HIS A 733 34.62 1.09 31.94
CA HIS A 733 34.78 -0.36 31.83
C HIS A 733 33.45 -1.12 31.86
N GLY A 734 32.30 -0.42 31.76
CA GLY A 734 30.96 -1.02 31.78
C GLY A 734 30.52 -1.49 33.16
N GLY A 735 31.22 -1.08 34.23
CA GLY A 735 30.95 -1.49 35.60
C GLY A 735 30.22 -0.46 36.46
N SER A 736 29.92 -0.87 37.69
CA SER A 736 29.29 -0.08 38.76
C SER A 736 30.21 -0.02 39.98
N VAL A 737 30.17 1.06 40.75
CA VAL A 737 30.95 1.27 41.99
C VAL A 737 30.01 1.59 43.15
N GLY A 738 30.38 1.21 44.37
CA GLY A 738 29.65 1.60 45.57
C GLY A 738 30.46 1.40 46.85
N ALA A 739 29.83 1.68 47.99
CA ALA A 739 30.43 1.54 49.31
C ALA A 739 29.41 1.01 50.32
N GLU A 740 29.85 0.11 51.20
CA GLU A 740 29.12 -0.39 52.36
C GLU A 740 29.90 0.03 53.60
N THR A 741 29.27 0.73 54.54
CA THR A 741 29.99 1.32 55.68
C THR A 741 29.13 1.30 56.94
N SER A 742 29.78 1.38 58.10
CA SER A 742 29.11 1.63 59.38
C SER A 742 30.02 2.49 60.26
N PRO A 743 29.50 3.57 60.88
CA PRO A 743 30.31 4.44 61.73
C PRO A 743 31.02 3.65 62.84
N GLY A 744 32.34 3.81 62.95
CA GLY A 744 33.17 3.13 63.94
C GLY A 744 33.57 1.68 63.61
N LEU A 745 33.04 1.08 62.55
CA LEU A 745 33.30 -0.33 62.20
C LEU A 745 34.11 -0.53 60.91
N GLY A 746 34.32 0.52 60.10
CA GLY A 746 35.08 0.47 58.85
C GLY A 746 34.21 0.64 57.61
N SER A 747 34.80 0.48 56.43
CA SER A 747 34.11 0.60 55.14
C SER A 747 34.58 -0.46 54.15
N THR A 748 33.68 -0.89 53.26
CA THR A 748 33.98 -1.78 52.13
C THR A 748 33.59 -1.08 50.85
N PHE A 749 34.58 -0.65 50.09
CA PHE A 749 34.39 -0.07 48.76
C PHE A 749 34.45 -1.18 47.72
N TRP A 750 33.60 -1.11 46.69
CA TRP A 750 33.51 -2.16 45.69
C TRP A 750 33.29 -1.61 44.29
N PHE A 751 33.76 -2.33 43.28
CA PHE A 751 33.49 -2.06 41.87
C PHE A 751 33.31 -3.34 41.07
N THR A 752 32.57 -3.29 39.97
CA THR A 752 32.34 -4.44 39.08
C THR A 752 33.13 -4.33 37.79
N LEU A 753 33.57 -5.47 37.27
CA LEU A 753 34.17 -5.61 35.94
C LEU A 753 33.59 -6.83 35.22
N ALA A 754 33.51 -6.77 33.90
CA ALA A 754 33.15 -7.92 33.08
C ALA A 754 34.29 -8.95 33.06
N ALA A 755 33.95 -10.23 33.19
CA ALA A 755 34.91 -11.30 32.96
C ALA A 755 35.29 -11.36 31.47
N PRO A 756 36.55 -11.69 31.12
CA PRO A 756 36.92 -11.94 29.74
C PRO A 756 36.06 -13.07 29.17
N PRO A 757 35.60 -12.98 27.90
CA PRO A 757 34.84 -14.04 27.28
C PRO A 757 35.67 -15.33 27.31
N GLU A 758 35.11 -16.42 27.83
CA GLU A 758 35.77 -17.74 27.82
C GLU A 758 36.26 -18.05 26.39
N THR A 759 37.56 -17.99 26.17
CA THR A 759 38.20 -18.59 25.01
C THR A 759 37.98 -20.09 25.14
N LYS A 760 36.94 -20.61 24.48
CA LYS A 760 36.79 -22.04 24.24
C LYS A 760 38.13 -22.56 23.71
N ALA A 761 38.79 -23.39 24.50
CA ALA A 761 39.96 -24.12 24.07
C ALA A 761 39.64 -24.81 22.73
N PRO A 762 40.52 -24.76 21.72
CA PRO A 762 40.31 -25.49 20.49
C PRO A 762 40.12 -26.97 20.80
N ALA A 763 39.04 -27.55 20.28
CA ALA A 763 38.75 -28.97 20.45
C ALA A 763 39.96 -29.81 19.99
N PRO A 764 40.34 -30.87 20.73
CA PRO A 764 41.44 -31.73 20.30
C PRO A 764 41.10 -32.35 18.95
N ASP A 765 42.03 -32.23 18.00
CA ASP A 765 41.97 -32.84 16.67
C ASP A 765 41.57 -34.31 16.79
N ARG A 766 40.49 -34.69 16.09
CA ARG A 766 40.18 -36.10 15.86
C ARG A 766 41.31 -36.71 15.02
N PRO A 767 41.88 -37.86 15.40
CA PRO A 767 42.82 -38.55 14.53
C PRO A 767 42.09 -38.98 13.26
N LYS A 768 42.69 -38.68 12.10
CA LYS A 768 42.25 -39.20 10.81
C LYS A 768 42.35 -40.73 10.83
N SER A 769 41.23 -41.39 10.58
CA SER A 769 41.16 -42.76 10.06
C SER A 769 40.29 -42.75 8.83
#